data_AF-A0A433V386-F1
#
_entry.id   AF-A0A433V386-F1
#
_cell.length_a   1.000
_cell.length_b   1.000
_cell.length_c   1.000
_cell.angle_alpha   90.00
_cell.angle_beta   90.00
_cell.angle_gamma   90.00
#
_symmetry.space_group_name_H-M   'P 1'
#
loop_
_entity.id
_entity.type
_entity.pdbx_description
1 polymer ?
#
loop_
_entity_poly.entity_id
_entity_poly.type
_entity_poly.pdbx_seq_one_letter_code
_entity_poly.pdbx_strand_id
1 'polypeptide(L)'
;MAEQKKPASRKVSSTSKLSSAQKRPLARRTSSASKVSSTGKKTHIAQVASASNASDDELVTATVEDTTSATETTTQKDSTPTQEPVAKKAPATKAIGMFLQDPSLPKLRGNYKFPLNKDYLIATGSSRFTIRDTNEDGQPVFASPDWSKQEDLSFEHFEQNGLVDNPAFHQVNVFGVLSRTLDLVEEEVGHPIVWKDGGPLIIRPHAFEGMNAYYDPMNPSLNFGYFNSPFRRAPVWTCLSHDIVSHELGHAILDTFRPLYLYSSDIDASALHESFADILAMFAALQYPSVVEYIYRETGGDMRHPSLITRLAEEFGVGIFGAGVPYLRSALEGAKYAADTPKEPHVRSTIWTAAIYEIMQKLVEAIQPNVSDDTASGFAGFITALVKATHVLKGMLIRALHYTPPTSLSMPMLARLIYEADARVYPTDSKFRDIAKEVFTARNLWNEKIDLKAPDIGNVFKDLHSGADTRALMRALVHNAPALRIPENASRFLKPRLITTTRRIDKVKEGKETTIKEITEHYLEYTYEYSQMVSDFLSGGMSAFTVYGGGTLVMDENWNAICLAAYPEPIQEDPAGAEGGKAAWKRVRSEFDKIHGGSIQRTLASKDENRSLKDRPVVPGCPFVIQSTSTGGYRLVRRCCNLHEHIKGISVTQNGLADL
;
A
#
# COMPACT_ATOMS: atom_id res chain seq x y z
N MET A 1 -11.19 62.01 -8.08
CA MET A 1 -10.92 62.65 -6.78
C MET A 1 -10.65 61.54 -5.77
N ALA A 2 -9.52 61.37 -5.10
CA ALA A 2 -8.15 61.89 -5.09
C ALA A 2 -7.33 60.75 -4.43
N GLU A 3 -6.30 60.18 -5.07
CA GLU A 3 -4.87 60.54 -5.00
C GLU A 3 -4.08 60.00 -3.77
N GLN A 4 -3.17 59.06 -4.06
CA GLN A 4 -1.80 58.81 -3.56
C GLN A 4 -1.37 59.20 -2.11
N LYS A 5 -0.63 58.27 -1.45
CA LYS A 5 0.84 58.43 -1.21
C LYS A 5 1.52 57.21 -0.56
N LYS A 6 2.69 56.85 -1.12
CA LYS A 6 3.76 56.02 -0.51
C LYS A 6 4.41 56.72 0.69
N PRO A 7 5.25 56.01 1.46
CA PRO A 7 6.58 56.53 1.71
C PRO A 7 7.71 55.53 1.43
N ALA A 8 8.91 56.10 1.31
CA ALA A 8 10.12 55.55 0.74
C ALA A 8 11.11 54.97 1.77
N SER A 9 12.02 54.20 1.19
CA SER A 9 13.29 53.66 1.69
C SER A 9 14.13 54.53 2.62
N ARG A 10 14.82 53.88 3.57
CA ARG A 10 16.10 54.38 4.13
C ARG A 10 17.12 53.26 4.23
N LYS A 11 18.20 53.38 3.43
CA LYS A 11 19.46 52.64 3.55
C LYS A 11 20.25 53.21 4.73
N VAL A 12 20.88 52.34 5.52
CA VAL A 12 22.14 52.64 6.23
C VAL A 12 23.06 51.43 6.10
N SER A 13 24.27 51.74 5.66
CA SER A 13 25.44 50.89 5.48
C SER A 13 26.22 50.69 6.78
N SER A 14 26.83 49.52 6.97
CA SER A 14 28.12 49.43 7.65
C SER A 14 28.94 48.26 7.11
N THR A 15 30.11 48.63 6.60
CA THR A 15 31.20 47.85 6.05
C THR A 15 32.05 47.17 7.13
N SER A 16 32.53 45.95 6.86
CA SER A 16 33.89 45.52 7.27
C SER A 16 34.47 44.50 6.29
N LYS A 17 35.47 44.97 5.53
CA LYS A 17 36.56 44.24 4.83
C LYS A 17 37.34 43.36 5.84
N LEU A 18 38.18 42.37 5.54
CA LEU A 18 38.91 41.84 4.37
C LEU A 18 39.57 40.53 4.87
N SER A 19 39.74 39.50 4.03
CA SER A 19 41.01 38.75 3.93
C SER A 19 40.88 37.57 2.95
N SER A 20 41.71 37.63 1.93
CA SER A 20 41.89 36.70 0.82
C SER A 20 43.09 35.77 1.07
N ALA A 21 42.95 34.47 0.78
CA ALA A 21 44.09 33.57 0.50
C ALA A 21 43.62 32.53 -0.54
N GLN A 22 43.92 32.76 -1.82
CA GLN A 22 45.02 32.15 -2.57
C GLN A 22 44.78 30.67 -2.97
N LYS A 23 44.26 30.51 -4.20
CA LYS A 23 44.44 29.33 -5.05
C LYS A 23 45.87 29.32 -5.60
N ARG A 24 46.52 28.14 -5.59
CA ARG A 24 47.61 27.78 -6.53
C ARG A 24 47.57 26.29 -6.89
N PRO A 25 48.14 25.89 -8.04
CA PRO A 25 47.74 24.72 -8.82
C PRO A 25 48.86 23.65 -9.00
N LEU A 26 48.52 22.60 -9.77
CA LEU A 26 49.36 21.57 -10.42
C LEU A 26 49.88 20.40 -9.57
N ALA A 27 49.53 19.18 -9.97
CA ALA A 27 50.52 18.24 -10.55
C ALA A 27 49.83 17.06 -11.26
N ARG A 28 49.98 17.05 -12.58
CA ARG A 28 49.78 15.94 -13.50
C ARG A 28 50.99 15.01 -13.34
N ARG A 29 50.80 13.72 -13.07
CA ARG A 29 51.86 12.70 -13.18
C ARG A 29 51.45 11.63 -14.18
N THR A 30 52.18 11.65 -15.29
CA THR A 30 52.32 10.60 -16.29
C THR A 30 53.45 9.66 -15.88
N SER A 31 53.25 8.35 -16.02
CA SER A 31 54.29 7.34 -16.26
C SER A 31 53.58 6.06 -16.72
N SER A 32 53.49 5.82 -18.02
CA SER A 32 54.47 5.12 -18.86
C SER A 32 54.28 3.60 -18.83
N ALA A 33 53.93 3.09 -20.01
CA ALA A 33 53.82 1.70 -20.35
C ALA A 33 55.16 0.95 -20.25
N SER A 34 55.08 -0.32 -19.92
CA SER A 34 56.01 -1.35 -20.41
C SER A 34 55.23 -2.64 -20.69
N LYS A 35 55.17 -2.97 -21.98
CA LYS A 35 54.82 -4.27 -22.55
C LYS A 35 55.81 -5.33 -22.05
N VAL A 36 55.34 -6.53 -21.71
CA VAL A 36 55.88 -7.80 -22.24
C VAL A 36 54.73 -8.82 -22.38
N SER A 37 54.68 -9.47 -23.54
CA SER A 37 53.85 -10.61 -23.97
C SER A 37 53.93 -11.81 -23.00
N SER A 38 53.01 -12.78 -22.96
CA SER A 38 52.63 -13.63 -24.08
C SER A 38 51.51 -14.61 -23.69
N THR A 39 50.72 -15.01 -24.71
CA THR A 39 50.07 -16.33 -24.89
C THR A 39 49.13 -16.81 -23.78
N GLY A 40 47.82 -16.94 -23.95
CA GLY A 40 47.07 -17.36 -25.11
C GLY A 40 46.37 -18.69 -24.80
N LYS A 41 45.05 -18.68 -24.64
CA LYS A 41 44.15 -19.72 -25.18
C LYS A 41 42.69 -19.28 -25.06
N LYS A 42 42.08 -19.12 -26.22
CA LYS A 42 40.65 -18.95 -26.45
C LYS A 42 39.92 -20.25 -26.15
N THR A 43 38.68 -20.15 -25.69
CA THR A 43 37.59 -20.96 -26.27
C THR A 43 36.30 -20.17 -26.18
N HIS A 44 35.71 -19.94 -27.34
CA HIS A 44 34.46 -19.24 -27.57
C HIS A 44 33.28 -20.17 -27.27
N ILE A 45 32.20 -19.63 -26.68
CA ILE A 45 30.85 -20.17 -26.84
C ILE A 45 30.06 -19.13 -27.61
N ALA A 46 29.57 -19.53 -28.78
CA ALA A 46 28.72 -18.74 -29.64
C ALA A 46 27.25 -19.09 -29.39
N GLN A 47 26.42 -18.05 -29.40
CA GLN A 47 24.97 -18.07 -29.53
C GLN A 47 24.53 -18.74 -30.86
N VAL A 48 23.28 -19.20 -30.96
CA VAL A 48 22.22 -18.60 -31.82
C VAL A 48 20.92 -19.45 -31.78
N ALA A 49 19.84 -18.73 -31.45
CA ALA A 49 18.43 -18.72 -31.90
C ALA A 49 17.68 -19.89 -32.60
N SER A 50 16.40 -19.97 -32.17
CA SER A 50 15.11 -19.95 -32.91
C SER A 50 14.44 -21.21 -33.51
N ALA A 51 13.26 -21.49 -32.93
CA ALA A 51 11.92 -21.72 -33.52
C ALA A 51 11.59 -22.94 -34.41
N SER A 52 10.58 -23.74 -34.04
CA SER A 52 9.23 -23.82 -34.68
C SER A 52 8.45 -25.13 -34.38
N ASN A 53 7.11 -24.98 -34.24
CA ASN A 53 5.95 -25.87 -34.54
C ASN A 53 5.77 -27.24 -33.81
N ALA A 54 4.64 -27.44 -33.09
CA ALA A 54 3.37 -28.14 -33.47
C ALA A 54 3.54 -29.67 -33.66
N SER A 55 2.73 -30.62 -33.19
CA SER A 55 1.30 -30.74 -32.85
C SER A 55 1.06 -32.10 -32.13
N ASP A 56 -0.06 -32.21 -31.40
CA ASP A 56 -0.96 -33.37 -31.09
C ASP A 56 -0.47 -34.84 -31.19
N ASP A 57 -0.71 -35.65 -30.14
CA ASP A 57 -1.81 -36.65 -30.11
C ASP A 57 -1.81 -37.61 -28.88
N GLU A 58 -3.05 -37.91 -28.44
CA GLU A 58 -3.66 -39.09 -27.79
C GLU A 58 -2.96 -39.89 -26.65
N LEU A 59 -3.57 -40.05 -25.47
CA LEU A 59 -4.72 -40.89 -25.03
C LEU A 59 -4.34 -42.35 -24.66
N VAL A 60 -4.93 -42.86 -23.57
CA VAL A 60 -5.34 -44.29 -23.28
C VAL A 60 -4.76 -44.94 -22.00
N THR A 61 -5.57 -44.81 -20.93
CA THR A 61 -6.14 -45.81 -19.98
C THR A 61 -5.37 -46.99 -19.34
N ALA A 62 -5.61 -47.04 -18.02
CA ALA A 62 -5.65 -48.12 -17.01
C ALA A 62 -6.00 -49.59 -17.40
N THR A 63 -5.46 -50.56 -16.64
CA THR A 63 -6.12 -51.48 -15.65
C THR A 63 -5.20 -52.67 -15.29
N VAL A 64 -4.92 -52.91 -14.00
CA VAL A 64 -5.37 -54.03 -13.11
C VAL A 64 -4.97 -55.44 -13.54
N GLU A 65 -4.24 -56.17 -12.67
CA GLU A 65 -4.52 -57.58 -12.38
C GLU A 65 -3.89 -58.03 -11.04
N ASP A 66 -4.61 -58.95 -10.40
CA ASP A 66 -4.60 -59.40 -9.01
C ASP A 66 -4.34 -60.93 -9.01
N THR A 67 -3.69 -61.51 -7.98
CA THR A 67 -3.81 -62.96 -7.62
C THR A 67 -3.03 -63.36 -6.34
N THR A 68 -3.79 -63.69 -5.27
CA THR A 68 -3.81 -64.93 -4.40
C THR A 68 -2.51 -65.65 -3.98
N SER A 69 -2.30 -66.29 -2.81
CA SER A 69 -3.06 -66.59 -1.55
C SER A 69 -2.19 -67.40 -0.54
N ALA A 70 -2.50 -67.29 0.77
CA ALA A 70 -2.34 -68.24 1.92
C ALA A 70 -0.93 -68.74 2.35
N THR A 71 -0.55 -68.81 3.64
CA THR A 71 -1.09 -69.73 4.69
C THR A 71 -0.64 -69.30 6.11
N GLU A 72 -1.46 -69.60 7.11
CA GLU A 72 -1.30 -69.31 8.56
C GLU A 72 -0.26 -70.18 9.28
N THR A 73 0.40 -69.62 10.31
CA THR A 73 0.87 -70.37 11.48
C THR A 73 0.77 -69.52 12.75
N THR A 74 0.03 -70.02 13.73
CA THR A 74 -0.27 -69.42 15.02
C THR A 74 0.86 -69.65 16.03
N THR A 75 1.33 -68.60 16.70
CA THR A 75 2.04 -68.71 17.99
C THR A 75 1.68 -67.52 18.88
N GLN A 76 0.85 -67.76 19.89
CA GLN A 76 0.62 -66.81 20.99
C GLN A 76 1.87 -66.75 21.87
N LYS A 77 2.38 -65.54 22.11
CA LYS A 77 3.32 -65.22 23.18
C LYS A 77 2.77 -64.03 23.94
N ASP A 78 2.66 -64.19 25.26
CA ASP A 78 2.27 -63.18 26.25
C ASP A 78 2.92 -61.81 25.97
N SER A 79 2.09 -60.78 25.80
CA SER A 79 2.51 -59.39 25.81
C SER A 79 1.94 -58.69 27.05
N THR A 80 2.83 -58.37 27.97
CA THR A 80 2.69 -57.26 28.92
C THR A 80 2.21 -56.01 28.16
N PRO A 81 1.29 -55.19 28.70
CA PRO A 81 0.81 -54.02 27.95
C PRO A 81 1.92 -52.99 27.84
N THR A 82 2.61 -52.98 26.70
CA THR A 82 3.45 -51.87 26.27
C THR A 82 2.49 -50.70 26.03
N GLN A 83 2.52 -49.70 26.91
CA GLN A 83 1.91 -48.40 26.62
C GLN A 83 2.56 -47.89 25.32
N GLU A 84 1.78 -47.83 24.24
CA GLU A 84 2.18 -47.11 23.05
C GLU A 84 2.55 -45.68 23.47
N PRO A 85 3.72 -45.16 23.03
CA PRO A 85 4.05 -43.78 23.31
C PRO A 85 2.97 -42.92 22.66
N VAL A 86 2.18 -42.23 23.49
CA VAL A 86 1.21 -41.25 23.05
C VAL A 86 1.94 -40.27 22.14
N ALA A 87 1.73 -40.37 20.83
CA ALA A 87 2.35 -39.49 19.87
C ALA A 87 2.07 -38.05 20.29
N LYS A 88 3.11 -37.28 20.61
CA LYS A 88 2.97 -35.86 20.96
C LYS A 88 2.19 -35.20 19.83
N LYS A 89 0.95 -34.77 20.13
CA LYS A 89 0.12 -34.03 19.19
C LYS A 89 0.94 -32.85 18.68
N ALA A 90 1.13 -32.76 17.37
CA ALA A 90 1.88 -31.67 16.75
C ALA A 90 1.32 -30.32 17.23
N PRO A 91 2.17 -29.33 17.50
CA PRO A 91 1.72 -28.03 18.01
C PRO A 91 0.81 -27.35 16.98
N ALA A 92 -0.33 -26.83 17.45
CA ALA A 92 -1.29 -26.13 16.59
C ALA A 92 -0.81 -24.74 16.13
N THR A 93 0.15 -24.15 16.85
CA THR A 93 0.72 -22.84 16.56
C THR A 93 2.22 -22.82 16.80
N LYS A 94 2.94 -21.92 16.14
CA LYS A 94 4.36 -21.62 16.39
C LYS A 94 4.55 -20.16 16.80
N ALA A 95 5.38 -19.91 17.80
CA ALA A 95 5.75 -18.54 18.19
C ALA A 95 6.77 -17.96 17.20
N ILE A 96 6.47 -16.79 16.67
CA ILE A 96 7.33 -16.02 15.75
C ILE A 96 7.65 -14.69 16.43
N GLY A 97 8.91 -14.49 16.83
CA GLY A 97 9.37 -13.31 17.56
C GLY A 97 9.39 -12.06 16.69
N MET A 98 8.94 -10.93 17.24
CA MET A 98 8.92 -9.64 16.54
C MET A 98 9.01 -8.46 17.51
N PHE A 99 9.55 -7.35 17.01
CA PHE A 99 9.33 -6.03 17.57
C PHE A 99 7.90 -5.55 17.27
N LEU A 100 7.29 -4.92 18.27
CA LEU A 100 5.97 -4.30 18.14
C LEU A 100 6.05 -2.82 17.75
N GLN A 101 7.27 -2.26 17.75
CA GLN A 101 7.58 -0.98 17.11
C GLN A 101 8.92 -1.06 16.39
N ASP A 102 10.04 -0.84 17.08
CA ASP A 102 11.38 -0.90 16.50
C ASP A 102 12.43 -1.16 17.60
N PRO A 103 13.69 -1.45 17.25
CA PRO A 103 14.75 -1.72 18.20
C PRO A 103 15.05 -0.59 19.22
N SER A 104 14.61 0.66 18.97
CA SER A 104 14.77 1.76 19.93
C SER A 104 13.83 1.65 21.13
N LEU A 105 12.75 0.87 21.00
CA LEU A 105 11.79 0.57 22.08
C LEU A 105 11.78 -0.94 22.39
N PRO A 106 12.87 -1.52 22.94
CA PRO A 106 13.04 -2.97 23.07
C PRO A 106 12.03 -3.65 24.02
N LYS A 107 11.29 -2.88 24.81
CA LYS A 107 10.18 -3.37 25.66
C LYS A 107 8.91 -3.66 24.87
N LEU A 108 8.73 -3.02 23.71
CA LEU A 108 7.62 -3.26 22.79
C LEU A 108 7.99 -4.41 21.88
N ARG A 109 7.82 -5.61 22.40
CA ARG A 109 8.19 -6.89 21.78
C ARG A 109 7.15 -7.95 22.07
N GLY A 110 7.12 -8.99 21.25
CA GLY A 110 6.24 -10.12 21.49
C GLY A 110 6.39 -11.23 20.46
N ASN A 111 5.45 -12.16 20.52
CA ASN A 111 5.39 -13.31 19.63
C ASN A 111 4.06 -13.31 18.88
N TYR A 112 4.12 -13.40 17.55
CA TYR A 112 2.98 -13.78 16.74
C TYR A 112 2.77 -15.30 16.83
N LYS A 113 1.52 -15.75 17.02
CA LYS A 113 1.16 -17.17 17.08
C LYS A 113 0.76 -17.66 15.69
N PHE A 114 1.74 -18.07 14.90
CA PHE A 114 1.51 -18.56 13.54
C PHE A 114 0.68 -19.86 13.55
N PRO A 115 -0.46 -19.93 12.83
CA PRO A 115 -1.39 -21.07 12.89
C PRO A 115 -0.96 -22.23 11.97
N LEU A 116 -0.16 -23.17 12.50
CA LEU A 116 0.30 -24.37 11.77
C LEU A 116 -0.82 -25.33 11.35
N ASN A 117 -2.02 -25.17 11.89
CA ASN A 117 -3.20 -25.93 11.48
C ASN A 117 -3.92 -25.35 10.25
N LYS A 118 -3.58 -24.12 9.84
CA LYS A 118 -4.19 -23.42 8.70
C LYS A 118 -3.18 -23.11 7.58
N ASP A 119 -1.90 -23.08 7.90
CA ASP A 119 -0.81 -22.81 6.97
C ASP A 119 0.44 -23.63 7.36
N TYR A 120 1.49 -23.58 6.55
CA TYR A 120 2.74 -24.31 6.75
C TYR A 120 3.93 -23.37 6.97
N LEU A 121 5.01 -23.93 7.53
CA LEU A 121 6.34 -23.33 7.50
C LEU A 121 7.30 -24.36 6.93
N ILE A 122 7.86 -24.05 5.74
CA ILE A 122 8.88 -24.87 5.07
C ILE A 122 9.97 -23.91 4.60
N ALA A 123 11.24 -24.24 4.84
CA ALA A 123 12.33 -23.30 4.69
C ALA A 123 11.99 -22.00 5.44
N THR A 124 12.00 -20.84 4.77
CA THR A 124 11.62 -19.54 5.34
C THR A 124 10.35 -18.99 4.69
N GLY A 125 9.36 -19.84 4.44
CA GLY A 125 8.12 -19.45 3.78
C GLY A 125 6.88 -20.18 4.27
N SER A 126 5.74 -19.61 3.90
CA SER A 126 4.38 -20.13 4.07
C SER A 126 3.60 -20.04 2.76
N SER A 127 2.30 -20.31 2.80
CA SER A 127 1.42 -20.07 1.65
C SER A 127 1.34 -18.60 1.23
N ARG A 128 1.68 -17.66 2.12
CA ARG A 128 1.47 -16.21 1.93
C ARG A 128 2.74 -15.44 1.67
N PHE A 129 3.83 -15.79 2.34
CA PHE A 129 5.10 -15.08 2.23
C PHE A 129 6.25 -16.04 2.02
N THR A 130 7.29 -15.61 1.32
CA THR A 130 8.56 -16.34 1.25
C THR A 130 9.70 -15.36 1.44
N ILE A 131 10.47 -15.57 2.51
CA ILE A 131 11.73 -14.85 2.69
C ILE A 131 12.73 -15.39 1.67
N ARG A 132 13.23 -14.48 0.84
CA ARG A 132 14.37 -14.70 -0.05
C ARG A 132 15.40 -13.63 0.27
N ASP A 133 16.36 -13.97 1.11
CA ASP A 133 17.38 -13.03 1.56
C ASP A 133 18.45 -12.80 0.47
N THR A 134 18.05 -12.06 -0.55
CA THR A 134 18.89 -11.66 -1.68
C THR A 134 18.92 -10.14 -1.80
N ASN A 135 19.95 -9.62 -2.45
CA ASN A 135 19.97 -8.23 -2.87
C ASN A 135 19.04 -8.00 -4.09
N GLU A 136 18.97 -6.75 -4.57
CA GLU A 136 18.18 -6.36 -5.75
C GLU A 136 18.58 -7.11 -7.04
N ASP A 137 19.85 -7.51 -7.15
CA ASP A 137 20.37 -8.32 -8.26
C ASP A 137 20.07 -9.83 -8.11
N GLY A 138 19.39 -10.23 -7.04
CA GLY A 138 19.05 -11.63 -6.75
C GLY A 138 20.20 -12.46 -6.17
N GLN A 139 21.30 -11.84 -5.75
CA GLN A 139 22.42 -12.52 -5.10
C GLN A 139 22.11 -12.75 -3.62
N PRO A 140 22.33 -13.97 -3.07
CA PRO A 140 22.12 -14.24 -1.65
C PRO A 140 22.98 -13.32 -0.75
N VAL A 141 22.39 -12.77 0.31
CA VAL A 141 23.06 -11.86 1.26
C VAL A 141 23.35 -12.58 2.58
N PHE A 142 22.31 -13.14 3.22
CA PHE A 142 22.46 -13.95 4.43
C PHE A 142 21.83 -15.33 4.24
N ALA A 143 22.30 -16.30 5.03
CA ALA A 143 21.70 -17.62 5.07
C ALA A 143 20.30 -17.55 5.71
N SER A 144 19.38 -18.36 5.19
CA SER A 144 18.02 -18.48 5.69
C SER A 144 17.83 -19.86 6.33
N PRO A 145 17.69 -19.96 7.66
CA PRO A 145 17.53 -21.25 8.33
C PRO A 145 16.16 -21.88 8.01
N ASP A 146 16.11 -23.21 7.93
CA ASP A 146 14.87 -23.92 7.65
C ASP A 146 13.96 -23.94 8.89
N TRP A 147 12.91 -23.13 8.88
CA TRP A 147 11.95 -22.99 9.98
C TRP A 147 11.11 -24.25 10.22
N SER A 148 11.09 -25.21 9.29
CA SER A 148 10.49 -26.53 9.56
C SER A 148 11.35 -27.37 10.51
N LYS A 149 12.67 -27.08 10.57
CA LYS A 149 13.65 -27.80 11.40
C LYS A 149 14.07 -27.01 12.63
N GLN A 150 14.02 -25.68 12.57
CA GLN A 150 14.34 -24.83 13.72
C GLN A 150 13.21 -24.92 14.74
N GLU A 151 13.50 -25.43 15.95
CA GLU A 151 12.46 -25.66 16.95
C GLU A 151 11.87 -24.36 17.51
N ASP A 152 12.72 -23.37 17.78
CA ASP A 152 12.33 -22.13 18.45
C ASP A 152 12.58 -20.90 17.56
N LEU A 153 11.50 -20.17 17.28
CA LEU A 153 11.49 -18.90 16.54
C LEU A 153 10.96 -17.75 17.42
N SER A 154 10.82 -17.99 18.73
CA SER A 154 10.29 -17.01 19.67
C SER A 154 11.23 -15.83 19.87
N PHE A 155 10.69 -14.70 20.31
CA PHE A 155 11.49 -13.54 20.67
C PHE A 155 12.47 -13.89 21.81
N GLU A 156 12.04 -14.68 22.80
CA GLU A 156 12.85 -15.09 23.95
C GLU A 156 14.09 -15.87 23.53
N HIS A 157 13.98 -16.71 22.48
CA HIS A 157 15.13 -17.39 21.89
C HIS A 157 16.13 -16.39 21.31
N PHE A 158 15.68 -15.48 20.45
CA PHE A 158 16.57 -14.52 19.81
C PHE A 158 17.13 -13.47 20.77
N GLU A 159 16.42 -13.11 21.84
CA GLU A 159 16.95 -12.22 22.88
C GLU A 159 18.26 -12.75 23.49
N GLN A 160 18.41 -14.08 23.59
CA GLN A 160 19.63 -14.71 24.11
C GLN A 160 20.72 -14.88 23.05
N ASN A 161 20.38 -14.78 21.77
CA ASN A 161 21.24 -15.15 20.63
C ASN A 161 21.52 -13.97 19.67
N GLY A 162 21.17 -12.75 20.06
CA GLY A 162 21.32 -11.55 19.24
C GLY A 162 20.03 -11.16 18.51
N LEU A 163 19.79 -9.86 18.43
CA LEU A 163 18.59 -9.27 17.80
C LEU A 163 18.99 -8.40 16.62
N VAL A 164 19.51 -7.19 16.88
CA VAL A 164 19.83 -6.17 15.86
C VAL A 164 21.01 -6.55 14.97
N ASP A 165 21.86 -7.47 15.45
CA ASP A 165 23.04 -8.00 14.78
C ASP A 165 22.82 -9.43 14.27
N ASN A 166 21.58 -9.94 14.31
CA ASN A 166 21.25 -11.30 13.93
C ASN A 166 20.32 -11.34 12.70
N PRO A 167 20.86 -11.60 11.49
CA PRO A 167 20.07 -11.69 10.26
C PRO A 167 18.95 -12.72 10.31
N ALA A 168 19.10 -13.82 11.06
CA ALA A 168 18.04 -14.81 11.21
C ALA A 168 16.86 -14.22 11.99
N PHE A 169 17.10 -13.41 13.01
CA PHE A 169 16.04 -12.67 13.70
C PHE A 169 15.38 -11.65 12.76
N HIS A 170 16.13 -10.97 11.90
CA HIS A 170 15.56 -10.01 10.95
C HIS A 170 14.52 -10.67 10.03
N GLN A 171 14.84 -11.87 9.53
CA GLN A 171 13.93 -12.70 8.71
C GLN A 171 12.68 -13.13 9.48
N VAL A 172 12.83 -13.51 10.75
CA VAL A 172 11.71 -13.91 11.64
C VAL A 172 10.83 -12.70 11.99
N ASN A 173 11.43 -11.57 12.35
CA ASN A 173 10.76 -10.33 12.69
C ASN A 173 9.87 -9.84 11.55
N VAL A 174 10.45 -9.66 10.36
CA VAL A 174 9.70 -9.16 9.20
C VAL A 174 8.55 -10.12 8.85
N PHE A 175 8.77 -11.43 8.90
CA PHE A 175 7.72 -12.41 8.64
C PHE A 175 6.58 -12.35 9.67
N GLY A 176 6.91 -12.21 10.96
CA GLY A 176 5.95 -12.09 12.05
C GLY A 176 5.08 -10.84 11.93
N VAL A 177 5.71 -9.69 11.68
CA VAL A 177 4.99 -8.42 11.45
C VAL A 177 4.08 -8.53 10.23
N LEU A 178 4.60 -9.00 9.09
CA LEU A 178 3.81 -9.15 7.85
C LEU A 178 2.61 -10.07 8.04
N SER A 179 2.80 -11.21 8.70
CA SER A 179 1.73 -12.19 8.93
C SER A 179 0.64 -11.63 9.84
N ARG A 180 1.01 -10.95 10.94
CA ARG A 180 0.02 -10.35 11.84
C ARG A 180 -0.72 -9.16 11.22
N THR A 181 -0.03 -8.35 10.41
CA THR A 181 -0.66 -7.24 9.68
C THR A 181 -1.58 -7.77 8.58
N LEU A 182 -1.21 -8.85 7.89
CA LEU A 182 -2.08 -9.50 6.91
C LEU A 182 -3.35 -10.07 7.55
N ASP A 183 -3.23 -10.77 8.68
CA ASP A 183 -4.39 -11.31 9.44
C ASP A 183 -5.42 -10.20 9.71
N LEU A 184 -4.97 -9.02 10.14
CA LEU A 184 -5.85 -7.89 10.44
C LEU A 184 -6.70 -7.46 9.23
N VAL A 185 -6.13 -7.53 8.03
CA VAL A 185 -6.82 -7.15 6.79
C VAL A 185 -7.71 -8.29 6.32
N GLU A 186 -7.23 -9.53 6.31
CA GLU A 186 -8.02 -10.70 5.89
C GLU A 186 -9.23 -10.94 6.80
N GLU A 187 -9.12 -10.67 8.10
CA GLU A 187 -10.23 -10.71 9.07
C GLU A 187 -11.36 -9.76 8.66
N GLU A 188 -11.05 -8.56 8.14
CA GLU A 188 -12.05 -7.55 7.75
C GLU A 188 -12.58 -7.76 6.33
N VAL A 189 -11.72 -8.24 5.44
CA VAL A 189 -12.11 -8.57 4.06
C VAL A 189 -12.99 -9.82 4.05
N GLY A 190 -12.75 -10.76 4.98
CA GLY A 190 -13.50 -12.00 5.13
C GLY A 190 -12.99 -13.13 4.23
N HIS A 191 -11.91 -12.92 3.49
CA HIS A 191 -11.26 -13.94 2.67
C HIS A 191 -9.75 -13.70 2.53
N PRO A 192 -8.98 -14.76 2.21
CA PRO A 192 -7.59 -14.67 1.80
C PRO A 192 -7.30 -13.62 0.71
N ILE A 193 -6.27 -12.81 0.89
CA ILE A 193 -5.68 -11.98 -0.16
C ILE A 193 -4.86 -12.87 -1.09
N VAL A 194 -5.07 -12.70 -2.39
CA VAL A 194 -4.29 -13.36 -3.44
C VAL A 194 -3.39 -12.33 -4.08
N TRP A 195 -2.07 -12.47 -3.89
CA TRP A 195 -1.09 -11.55 -4.47
C TRP A 195 -1.15 -11.54 -5.99
N LYS A 196 -0.64 -10.47 -6.60
CA LYS A 196 -0.68 -10.21 -8.05
C LYS A 196 -0.23 -11.38 -8.92
N ASP A 197 0.81 -12.10 -8.50
CA ASP A 197 1.38 -13.24 -9.24
C ASP A 197 0.76 -14.59 -8.85
N GLY A 198 -0.23 -14.60 -7.95
CA GLY A 198 -0.91 -15.79 -7.45
C GLY A 198 -0.09 -16.66 -6.47
N GLY A 199 1.23 -16.47 -6.41
CA GLY A 199 2.12 -17.13 -5.45
C GLY A 199 2.37 -16.31 -4.18
N PRO A 200 3.14 -16.85 -3.20
CA PRO A 200 3.56 -16.12 -2.00
C PRO A 200 4.35 -14.86 -2.35
N LEU A 201 4.11 -13.76 -1.61
CA LEU A 201 4.85 -12.52 -1.81
C LEU A 201 6.31 -12.67 -1.36
N ILE A 202 7.24 -12.23 -2.21
CA ILE A 202 8.68 -12.33 -1.96
C ILE A 202 9.13 -11.22 -1.01
N ILE A 203 9.85 -11.58 0.05
CA ILE A 203 10.36 -10.64 1.04
C ILE A 203 11.88 -10.68 1.03
N ARG A 204 12.53 -9.51 0.86
CA ARG A 204 13.99 -9.34 0.88
C ARG A 204 14.39 -8.43 2.05
N PRO A 205 14.76 -9.00 3.21
CA PRO A 205 15.02 -8.21 4.42
C PRO A 205 16.29 -7.35 4.33
N HIS A 206 17.22 -7.70 3.43
CA HIS A 206 18.51 -7.05 3.23
C HIS A 206 18.76 -6.73 1.75
N ALA A 207 17.77 -6.12 1.09
CA ALA A 207 17.75 -5.95 -0.35
C ALA A 207 18.88 -5.03 -0.88
N PHE A 208 19.20 -3.96 -0.16
CA PHE A 208 20.21 -2.98 -0.58
C PHE A 208 20.77 -2.16 0.59
N GLU A 209 21.97 -1.62 0.44
CA GLU A 209 22.50 -0.61 1.37
C GLU A 209 21.93 0.76 0.98
N GLY A 210 21.07 1.31 1.83
CA GLY A 210 20.38 2.57 1.56
C GLY A 210 19.32 2.92 2.61
N MET A 211 19.04 4.22 2.70
CA MET A 211 18.01 4.79 3.57
C MET A 211 16.62 4.69 2.92
N ASN A 212 16.17 3.47 2.60
CA ASN A 212 14.84 3.27 2.01
C ASN A 212 14.29 1.85 2.27
N ALA A 213 12.98 1.69 2.05
CA ALA A 213 12.31 0.42 1.82
C ALA A 213 11.24 0.64 0.74
N TYR A 214 10.88 -0.39 -0.01
CA TYR A 214 9.84 -0.26 -1.03
C TYR A 214 9.19 -1.60 -1.43
N TYR A 215 7.90 -1.54 -1.77
CA TYR A 215 7.22 -2.54 -2.58
C TYR A 215 7.52 -2.36 -4.08
N ASP A 216 7.96 -3.43 -4.77
CA ASP A 216 8.06 -3.49 -6.23
C ASP A 216 6.78 -4.11 -6.81
N PRO A 217 5.92 -3.34 -7.51
CA PRO A 217 4.71 -3.85 -8.14
C PRO A 217 4.93 -4.58 -9.47
N MET A 218 6.11 -4.43 -10.08
CA MET A 218 6.47 -5.10 -11.36
C MET A 218 7.03 -6.49 -11.11
N ASN A 219 7.80 -6.67 -10.05
CA ASN A 219 8.21 -7.97 -9.53
C ASN A 219 7.76 -8.05 -8.06
N PRO A 220 6.47 -8.39 -7.81
CA PRO A 220 5.84 -8.38 -6.49
C PRO A 220 6.76 -8.81 -5.34
N SER A 221 7.33 -7.82 -4.66
CA SER A 221 8.28 -8.06 -3.58
C SER A 221 8.40 -6.87 -2.64
N LEU A 222 8.67 -7.15 -1.36
CA LEU A 222 9.03 -6.14 -0.37
C LEU A 222 10.55 -6.13 -0.20
N ASN A 223 11.16 -4.97 -0.41
CA ASN A 223 12.61 -4.80 -0.45
C ASN A 223 13.02 -3.81 0.64
N PHE A 224 13.78 -4.30 1.62
CA PHE A 224 14.18 -3.55 2.80
C PHE A 224 15.65 -3.18 2.74
N GLY A 225 15.93 -1.88 2.84
CA GLY A 225 17.28 -1.35 2.89
C GLY A 225 17.83 -1.26 4.31
N TYR A 226 19.13 -0.99 4.41
CA TYR A 226 19.81 -0.76 5.67
C TYR A 226 20.93 0.26 5.52
N PHE A 227 21.29 0.93 6.61
CA PHE A 227 22.36 1.93 6.58
C PHE A 227 23.00 2.15 7.95
N ASN A 228 24.25 2.61 7.94
CA ASN A 228 24.92 3.10 9.13
C ASN A 228 24.51 4.54 9.40
N SER A 229 23.98 4.81 10.59
CA SER A 229 23.61 6.15 11.00
C SER A 229 24.79 6.88 11.66
N PRO A 230 25.06 8.16 11.35
CA PRO A 230 26.00 8.95 12.13
C PRO A 230 25.47 9.33 13.51
N PHE A 231 24.16 9.14 13.76
CA PHE A 231 23.48 9.49 15.01
C PHE A 231 23.22 8.28 15.93
N ARG A 232 23.51 7.06 15.45
CA ARG A 232 23.28 5.81 16.19
C ARG A 232 24.49 4.90 16.10
N ARG A 233 24.67 4.05 17.11
CA ARG A 233 25.79 3.09 17.14
C ARG A 233 25.53 1.84 16.32
N ALA A 234 24.28 1.37 16.30
CA ALA A 234 23.86 0.22 15.51
C ALA A 234 23.36 0.68 14.13
N PRO A 235 23.53 -0.14 13.08
CA PRO A 235 22.87 0.09 11.80
C PRO A 235 21.35 0.16 11.98
N VAL A 236 20.71 0.95 11.12
CA VAL A 236 19.25 0.94 10.97
C VAL A 236 18.90 -0.11 9.93
N TRP A 237 18.13 -1.11 10.33
CA TRP A 237 17.59 -2.14 9.44
C TRP A 237 16.10 -1.89 9.26
N THR A 238 15.67 -1.49 8.07
CA THR A 238 14.24 -1.14 7.85
C THR A 238 13.31 -2.34 8.05
N CYS A 239 13.80 -3.57 7.87
CA CYS A 239 13.07 -4.81 8.14
C CYS A 239 12.82 -5.09 9.64
N LEU A 240 13.45 -4.34 10.55
CA LEU A 240 13.20 -4.41 11.99
C LEU A 240 12.11 -3.43 12.47
N SER A 241 11.74 -2.45 11.65
CA SER A 241 10.70 -1.47 11.99
C SER A 241 9.31 -2.02 11.64
N HIS A 242 8.47 -2.19 12.65
CA HIS A 242 7.08 -2.60 12.53
C HIS A 242 6.30 -1.68 11.59
N ASP A 243 6.50 -0.37 11.74
CA ASP A 243 5.87 0.66 10.92
C ASP A 243 6.27 0.52 9.45
N ILE A 244 7.57 0.47 9.14
CA ILE A 244 8.05 0.38 7.75
C ILE A 244 7.59 -0.94 7.13
N VAL A 245 7.70 -2.06 7.85
CA VAL A 245 7.26 -3.36 7.34
C VAL A 245 5.77 -3.38 7.04
N SER A 246 4.93 -2.84 7.93
CA SER A 246 3.48 -2.76 7.73
C SER A 246 3.09 -1.76 6.64
N HIS A 247 3.83 -0.65 6.51
CA HIS A 247 3.69 0.34 5.45
C HIS A 247 3.89 -0.29 4.07
N GLU A 248 5.03 -0.96 3.86
CA GLU A 248 5.33 -1.58 2.57
C GLU A 248 4.34 -2.71 2.22
N LEU A 249 3.85 -3.46 3.22
CA LEU A 249 2.76 -4.40 3.02
C LEU A 249 1.46 -3.70 2.59
N GLY A 250 1.18 -2.51 3.13
CA GLY A 250 0.03 -1.69 2.72
C GLY A 250 0.02 -1.38 1.23
N HIS A 251 1.18 -1.08 0.64
CA HIS A 251 1.28 -0.91 -0.81
C HIS A 251 0.94 -2.20 -1.58
N ALA A 252 1.44 -3.36 -1.15
CA ALA A 252 1.15 -4.64 -1.80
C ALA A 252 -0.32 -5.04 -1.69
N ILE A 253 -0.94 -4.76 -0.54
CA ILE A 253 -2.38 -4.98 -0.31
C ILE A 253 -3.19 -4.08 -1.23
N LEU A 254 -2.91 -2.78 -1.29
CA LEU A 254 -3.65 -1.87 -2.16
C LEU A 254 -3.48 -2.23 -3.65
N ASP A 255 -2.28 -2.64 -4.09
CA ASP A 255 -2.06 -3.13 -5.47
C ASP A 255 -2.89 -4.38 -5.78
N THR A 256 -3.19 -5.21 -4.77
CA THR A 256 -4.08 -6.37 -4.94
C THR A 256 -5.54 -5.95 -5.12
N PHE A 257 -6.01 -4.94 -4.36
CA PHE A 257 -7.36 -4.42 -4.50
C PHE A 257 -7.56 -3.61 -5.78
N ARG A 258 -6.60 -2.74 -6.11
CA ARG A 258 -6.68 -1.71 -7.15
C ARG A 258 -5.36 -1.62 -7.94
N PRO A 259 -5.00 -2.66 -8.71
CA PRO A 259 -3.71 -2.72 -9.40
C PRO A 259 -3.49 -1.62 -10.44
N LEU A 260 -4.56 -0.99 -10.93
CA LEU A 260 -4.47 0.09 -11.91
C LEU A 260 -4.24 1.47 -11.28
N TYR A 261 -4.28 1.61 -9.94
CA TYR A 261 -3.89 2.86 -9.27
C TYR A 261 -2.41 3.18 -9.49
N LEU A 262 -1.60 2.15 -9.72
CA LEU A 262 -0.21 2.28 -10.16
C LEU A 262 -0.07 3.09 -11.46
N TYR A 263 -1.08 3.06 -12.33
CA TYR A 263 -1.11 3.77 -13.61
C TYR A 263 -2.03 4.98 -13.59
N SER A 264 -2.50 5.40 -12.41
CA SER A 264 -3.33 6.58 -12.27
C SER A 264 -2.54 7.83 -12.66
N SER A 265 -3.20 8.72 -13.39
CA SER A 265 -2.71 10.07 -13.65
C SER A 265 -3.11 11.06 -12.55
N ASP A 266 -3.90 10.63 -11.57
CA ASP A 266 -4.33 11.43 -10.44
C ASP A 266 -3.33 11.36 -9.28
N ILE A 267 -2.98 12.52 -8.75
CA ILE A 267 -2.12 12.65 -7.60
C ILE A 267 -2.78 12.13 -6.31
N ASP A 268 -4.11 12.19 -6.21
CA ASP A 268 -4.85 11.67 -5.06
C ASP A 268 -4.75 10.15 -4.96
N ALA A 269 -4.76 9.43 -6.09
CA ALA A 269 -4.53 7.99 -6.09
C ALA A 269 -3.11 7.67 -5.60
N SER A 270 -2.10 8.44 -6.03
CA SER A 270 -0.71 8.27 -5.57
C SER A 270 -0.56 8.57 -4.07
N ALA A 271 -1.25 9.59 -3.57
CA ALA A 271 -1.31 9.96 -2.17
C ALA A 271 -2.08 8.92 -1.34
N LEU A 272 -3.11 8.28 -1.91
CA LEU A 272 -3.83 7.18 -1.27
C LEU A 272 -2.93 5.96 -1.06
N HIS A 273 -2.03 5.64 -2.00
CA HIS A 273 -1.04 4.57 -1.77
C HIS A 273 -0.21 4.80 -0.51
N GLU A 274 0.28 6.02 -0.31
CA GLU A 274 1.06 6.40 0.86
C GLU A 274 0.22 6.44 2.13
N SER A 275 -0.96 7.07 2.08
CA SER A 275 -1.80 7.22 3.26
C SER A 275 -2.41 5.89 3.71
N PHE A 276 -2.79 5.01 2.78
CA PHE A 276 -3.28 3.67 3.11
C PHE A 276 -2.21 2.87 3.85
N ALA A 277 -0.95 2.98 3.41
CA ALA A 277 0.18 2.34 4.05
C ALA A 277 0.45 2.90 5.47
N ASP A 278 0.42 4.23 5.65
CA ASP A 278 0.50 4.87 6.98
C ASP A 278 -0.61 4.38 7.93
N ILE A 279 -1.86 4.38 7.45
CA ILE A 279 -3.05 4.01 8.23
C ILE A 279 -2.99 2.53 8.60
N LEU A 280 -2.53 1.66 7.69
CA LEU A 280 -2.36 0.24 7.96
C LEU A 280 -1.28 0.01 9.02
N ALA A 281 -0.14 0.69 8.94
CA ALA A 281 0.91 0.62 9.96
C ALA A 281 0.38 1.03 11.35
N MET A 282 -0.38 2.11 11.41
CA MET A 282 -1.04 2.56 12.63
C MET A 282 -2.01 1.52 13.19
N PHE A 283 -2.88 0.94 12.35
CA PHE A 283 -3.79 -0.12 12.77
C PHE A 283 -3.05 -1.39 13.20
N ALA A 284 -1.93 -1.72 12.55
CA ALA A 284 -1.10 -2.86 12.91
C ALA A 284 -0.52 -2.70 14.33
N ALA A 285 0.04 -1.54 14.64
CA ALA A 285 0.57 -1.22 15.97
C ALA A 285 -0.52 -1.25 17.06
N LEU A 286 -1.72 -0.76 16.75
CA LEU A 286 -2.86 -0.71 17.68
C LEU A 286 -3.45 -2.08 18.04
N GLN A 287 -3.01 -3.17 17.38
CA GLN A 287 -3.42 -4.53 17.75
C GLN A 287 -2.82 -5.01 19.07
N TYR A 288 -1.76 -4.36 19.56
CA TYR A 288 -0.99 -4.83 20.71
C TYR A 288 -1.35 -4.05 21.98
N PRO A 289 -1.88 -4.72 23.03
CA PRO A 289 -2.22 -4.04 24.28
C PRO A 289 -1.05 -3.29 24.92
N SER A 290 0.18 -3.81 24.81
CA SER A 290 1.40 -3.16 25.31
C SER A 290 1.72 -1.84 24.59
N VAL A 291 1.44 -1.76 23.29
CA VAL A 291 1.55 -0.53 22.50
C VAL A 291 0.50 0.47 22.96
N VAL A 292 -0.75 0.03 23.13
CA VAL A 292 -1.81 0.95 23.61
C VAL A 292 -1.55 1.44 25.04
N GLU A 293 -1.03 0.58 25.90
CA GLU A 293 -0.58 0.98 27.24
C GLU A 293 0.53 2.03 27.18
N TYR A 294 1.50 1.84 26.29
CA TYR A 294 2.57 2.80 26.08
C TYR A 294 2.03 4.17 25.63
N ILE A 295 1.12 4.19 24.66
CA ILE A 295 0.47 5.42 24.18
C ILE A 295 -0.25 6.13 25.32
N TYR A 296 -1.04 5.41 26.13
CA TYR A 296 -1.76 6.01 27.25
C TYR A 296 -0.81 6.65 28.27
N ARG A 297 0.34 6.02 28.54
CA ARG A 297 1.36 6.57 29.43
C ARG A 297 2.02 7.83 28.85
N GLU A 298 2.19 7.92 27.53
CA GLU A 298 2.73 9.12 26.88
C GLU A 298 1.73 10.28 26.86
N THR A 299 0.44 9.99 26.67
CA THR A 299 -0.56 11.04 26.36
C THR A 299 -1.55 11.34 27.47
N GLY A 300 -1.65 10.47 28.49
CA GLY A 300 -2.73 10.51 29.47
C GLY A 300 -4.11 10.15 28.90
N GLY A 301 -4.15 9.51 27.72
CA GLY A 301 -5.38 9.20 26.98
C GLY A 301 -5.85 10.31 26.04
N ASP A 302 -5.13 11.43 25.95
CA ASP A 302 -5.43 12.51 25.02
C ASP A 302 -4.72 12.30 23.66
N MET A 303 -5.47 11.85 22.66
CA MET A 303 -4.94 11.56 21.32
C MET A 303 -4.50 12.80 20.55
N ARG A 304 -4.70 14.02 21.06
CA ARG A 304 -4.16 15.25 20.46
C ARG A 304 -2.68 15.43 20.75
N HIS A 305 -2.16 14.74 21.77
CA HIS A 305 -0.74 14.76 22.10
C HIS A 305 0.05 13.83 21.16
N PRO A 306 1.25 14.25 20.71
CA PRO A 306 2.15 13.38 19.98
C PRO A 306 2.44 12.11 20.77
N SER A 307 2.37 10.97 20.09
CA SER A 307 2.58 9.62 20.64
C SER A 307 3.22 8.71 19.61
N LEU A 308 3.54 7.49 20.02
CA LEU A 308 4.01 6.41 19.15
C LEU A 308 3.15 6.25 17.88
N ILE A 309 1.82 6.19 18.00
CA ILE A 309 0.94 5.95 16.84
C ILE A 309 0.73 7.16 15.94
N THR A 310 1.07 8.36 16.42
CA THR A 310 1.02 9.54 15.57
C THR A 310 2.26 9.63 14.70
N ARG A 311 3.41 9.10 15.15
CA ARG A 311 4.71 9.26 14.52
C ARG A 311 5.05 8.00 13.74
N LEU A 312 5.46 8.13 12.49
CA LEU A 312 5.84 6.98 11.68
C LEU A 312 7.35 6.75 11.73
N ALA A 313 7.78 5.54 12.09
CA ALA A 313 9.15 5.02 11.98
C ALA A 313 10.21 5.91 12.67
N GLU A 314 10.08 6.09 13.99
CA GLU A 314 10.92 7.03 14.74
C GLU A 314 12.41 6.71 14.71
N GLU A 315 12.77 5.43 14.87
CA GLU A 315 14.15 4.97 14.80
C GLU A 315 14.82 5.38 13.48
N PHE A 316 14.10 5.26 12.38
CA PHE A 316 14.58 5.61 11.05
C PHE A 316 14.76 7.12 10.91
N GLY A 317 13.79 7.93 11.38
CA GLY A 317 13.90 9.39 11.40
C GLY A 317 15.13 9.87 12.19
N VAL A 318 15.32 9.34 13.40
CA VAL A 318 16.53 9.60 14.22
C VAL A 318 17.79 9.13 13.50
N GLY A 319 17.73 7.99 12.81
CA GLY A 319 18.83 7.43 12.03
C GLY A 319 19.35 8.39 10.96
N ILE A 320 18.47 9.16 10.33
CA ILE A 320 18.85 10.07 9.22
C ILE A 320 19.17 11.48 9.70
N PHE A 321 18.42 12.02 10.67
CA PHE A 321 18.48 13.44 11.04
C PHE A 321 18.86 13.70 12.50
N GLY A 322 19.03 12.64 13.30
CA GLY A 322 19.23 12.74 14.74
C GLY A 322 17.94 13.05 15.50
N ALA A 323 18.06 13.25 16.81
CA ALA A 323 16.92 13.37 17.72
C ALA A 323 16.02 14.61 17.49
N GLY A 324 16.45 15.57 16.65
CA GLY A 324 15.70 16.79 16.35
C GLY A 324 14.50 16.59 15.41
N VAL A 325 14.53 15.54 14.57
CA VAL A 325 13.42 15.15 13.67
C VAL A 325 13.21 13.64 13.79
N PRO A 326 12.57 13.17 14.88
CA PRO A 326 12.64 11.77 15.27
C PRO A 326 11.54 10.91 14.63
N TYR A 327 11.06 11.22 13.42
CA TYR A 327 10.05 10.46 12.69
C TYR A 327 9.99 10.84 11.22
N LEU A 328 9.40 9.96 10.40
CA LEU A 328 9.17 10.22 8.98
C LEU A 328 8.09 11.27 8.75
N ARG A 329 6.98 11.15 9.49
CA ARG A 329 5.79 12.00 9.41
C ARG A 329 4.93 11.85 10.66
N SER A 330 3.99 12.79 10.85
CA SER A 330 3.01 12.74 11.93
C SER A 330 1.56 12.74 11.42
N ALA A 331 0.72 11.85 11.95
CA ALA A 331 -0.73 11.83 11.71
C ALA A 331 -1.46 13.04 12.32
N LEU A 332 -0.80 13.83 13.17
CA LEU A 332 -1.31 15.12 13.64
C LEU A 332 -1.10 16.25 12.62
N GLU A 333 -0.27 16.00 11.60
CA GLU A 333 0.08 16.98 10.58
C GLU A 333 -0.69 16.66 9.28
N GLY A 334 -1.40 17.66 8.76
CA GLY A 334 -2.10 17.53 7.48
C GLY A 334 -2.92 18.77 7.20
N ALA A 335 -2.66 19.42 6.06
CA ALA A 335 -3.44 20.57 5.63
C ALA A 335 -4.88 20.16 5.28
N LYS A 336 -5.78 21.15 5.18
CA LYS A 336 -7.09 20.92 4.56
C LYS A 336 -6.90 20.57 3.09
N TYR A 337 -7.80 19.76 2.55
CA TYR A 337 -7.75 19.35 1.16
C TYR A 337 -7.88 20.55 0.21
N ALA A 338 -7.00 20.56 -0.79
CA ALA A 338 -7.05 21.45 -1.93
C ALA A 338 -6.73 20.64 -3.19
N ALA A 339 -7.47 20.87 -4.28
CA ALA A 339 -7.39 20.01 -5.46
C ALA A 339 -6.00 20.03 -6.13
N ASP A 340 -5.30 21.17 -6.11
CA ASP A 340 -4.05 21.38 -6.87
C ASP A 340 -2.77 21.34 -6.02
N THR A 341 -2.88 21.23 -4.70
CA THR A 341 -1.74 21.24 -3.77
C THR A 341 -2.01 20.38 -2.53
N PRO A 342 -0.97 19.79 -1.91
CA PRO A 342 0.41 19.61 -2.40
C PRO A 342 0.48 18.73 -3.67
N LYS A 343 1.58 18.83 -4.41
CA LYS A 343 1.81 18.06 -5.65
C LYS A 343 2.69 16.82 -5.46
N GLU A 344 3.34 16.73 -4.31
CA GLU A 344 4.21 15.63 -3.93
C GLU A 344 3.36 14.57 -3.19
N PRO A 345 3.31 13.30 -3.64
CA PRO A 345 2.40 12.28 -3.10
C PRO A 345 2.53 12.07 -1.59
N HIS A 346 3.75 12.06 -1.05
CA HIS A 346 3.99 11.81 0.37
C HIS A 346 3.45 12.97 1.22
N VAL A 347 3.69 14.23 0.83
CA VAL A 347 3.08 15.39 1.51
C VAL A 347 1.56 15.36 1.37
N ARG A 348 1.06 15.12 0.16
CA ARG A 348 -0.39 15.14 -0.09
C ARG A 348 -1.11 14.05 0.71
N SER A 349 -0.48 12.90 0.92
CA SER A 349 -1.04 11.80 1.70
C SER A 349 -1.32 12.15 3.16
N THR A 350 -0.58 13.11 3.74
CA THR A 350 -0.80 13.61 5.12
C THR A 350 -2.22 14.18 5.32
N ILE A 351 -2.83 14.74 4.27
CA ILE A 351 -4.21 15.26 4.31
C ILE A 351 -5.17 14.13 4.71
N TRP A 352 -5.01 12.97 4.07
CA TRP A 352 -5.86 11.81 4.31
C TRP A 352 -5.51 11.11 5.62
N THR A 353 -4.22 10.88 5.90
CA THR A 353 -3.75 10.24 7.14
C THR A 353 -4.25 11.00 8.37
N ALA A 354 -4.13 12.34 8.36
CA ALA A 354 -4.58 13.17 9.47
C ALA A 354 -6.12 13.26 9.58
N ALA A 355 -6.85 13.19 8.45
CA ALA A 355 -8.31 13.12 8.49
C ALA A 355 -8.79 11.83 9.16
N ILE A 356 -8.21 10.69 8.78
CA ILE A 356 -8.56 9.40 9.37
C ILE A 356 -8.18 9.34 10.86
N TYR A 357 -7.02 9.88 11.24
CA TYR A 357 -6.62 9.98 12.64
C TYR A 357 -7.59 10.83 13.47
N GLU A 358 -8.00 11.99 12.96
CA GLU A 358 -8.97 12.87 13.63
C GLU A 358 -10.35 12.20 13.78
N ILE A 359 -10.78 11.40 12.79
CA ILE A 359 -11.99 10.57 12.91
C ILE A 359 -11.82 9.58 14.06
N MET A 360 -10.69 8.86 14.12
CA MET A 360 -10.42 7.91 15.20
C MET A 360 -10.46 8.59 16.57
N GLN A 361 -9.85 9.78 16.70
CA GLN A 361 -9.89 10.59 17.90
C GLN A 361 -11.34 10.91 18.31
N LYS A 362 -12.15 11.48 17.42
CA LYS A 362 -13.55 11.83 17.72
C LYS A 362 -14.40 10.60 18.04
N LEU A 363 -14.10 9.45 17.44
CA LEU A 363 -14.76 8.18 17.77
C LEU A 363 -14.42 7.74 19.19
N VAL A 364 -13.16 7.84 19.62
CA VAL A 364 -12.74 7.54 21.00
C VAL A 364 -13.46 8.45 22.00
N GLU A 365 -13.44 9.76 21.76
CA GLU A 365 -14.15 10.75 22.58
C GLU A 365 -15.66 10.46 22.66
N ALA A 366 -16.29 10.07 21.54
CA ALA A 366 -17.71 9.75 21.48
C ALA A 366 -18.08 8.39 22.13
N ILE A 367 -17.13 7.47 22.30
CA ILE A 367 -17.32 6.18 22.98
C ILE A 367 -17.09 6.34 24.49
N GLN A 368 -16.16 7.17 24.90
CA GLN A 368 -15.85 7.46 26.30
C GLN A 368 -15.95 8.98 26.59
N PRO A 369 -17.16 9.52 26.78
CA PRO A 369 -17.37 10.95 26.99
C PRO A 369 -16.94 11.45 28.39
N ASN A 370 -16.79 10.54 29.35
CA ASN A 370 -16.43 10.86 30.74
C ASN A 370 -15.12 10.17 31.10
N VAL A 371 -14.00 10.87 30.96
CA VAL A 371 -12.74 10.43 31.56
C VAL A 371 -12.90 10.56 33.07
N SER A 372 -12.93 9.43 33.79
CA SER A 372 -12.87 9.45 35.25
C SER A 372 -11.50 9.97 35.68
N ASP A 373 -11.43 10.85 36.69
CA ASP A 373 -10.17 11.31 37.30
C ASP A 373 -9.37 10.17 37.97
N ASP A 374 -10.00 9.00 38.17
CA ASP A 374 -9.29 7.78 38.56
C ASP A 374 -8.50 7.21 37.38
N THR A 375 -7.17 7.13 37.54
CA THR A 375 -6.21 6.71 36.52
C THR A 375 -6.40 5.25 36.09
N ALA A 376 -6.87 4.36 36.98
CA ALA A 376 -7.10 2.96 36.62
C ALA A 376 -8.36 2.80 35.73
N SER A 377 -9.45 3.46 36.11
CA SER A 377 -10.69 3.51 35.33
C SER A 377 -10.49 4.29 34.01
N GLY A 378 -9.70 5.37 34.04
CA GLY A 378 -9.35 6.16 32.85
C GLY A 378 -8.59 5.34 31.82
N PHE A 379 -7.60 4.55 32.25
CA PHE A 379 -6.84 3.66 31.40
C PHE A 379 -7.72 2.58 30.74
N ALA A 380 -8.49 1.83 31.53
CA ALA A 380 -9.34 0.75 31.03
C ALA A 380 -10.41 1.26 30.04
N GLY A 381 -10.98 2.43 30.32
CA GLY A 381 -11.89 3.10 29.41
C GLY A 381 -11.22 3.47 28.08
N PHE A 382 -10.02 4.06 28.13
CA PHE A 382 -9.30 4.50 26.93
C PHE A 382 -8.98 3.32 26.02
N ILE A 383 -8.45 2.22 26.57
CA ILE A 383 -8.19 0.98 25.81
C ILE A 383 -9.47 0.51 25.11
N THR A 384 -10.57 0.42 25.86
CA THR A 384 -11.85 -0.07 25.32
C THR A 384 -12.37 0.84 24.19
N ALA A 385 -12.26 2.16 24.37
CA ALA A 385 -12.68 3.14 23.38
C ALA A 385 -11.83 3.10 22.12
N LEU A 386 -10.50 3.06 22.26
CA LEU A 386 -9.57 3.01 21.14
C LEU A 386 -9.72 1.73 20.32
N VAL A 387 -9.74 0.56 20.97
CA VAL A 387 -9.93 -0.73 20.28
C VAL A 387 -11.24 -0.73 19.49
N LYS A 388 -12.33 -0.22 20.08
CA LYS A 388 -13.62 -0.13 19.39
C LYS A 388 -13.60 0.88 18.24
N ALA A 389 -13.00 2.05 18.43
CA ALA A 389 -12.88 3.07 17.39
C ALA A 389 -12.05 2.56 16.20
N THR A 390 -10.90 1.92 16.47
CA THR A 390 -10.06 1.30 15.45
C THR A 390 -10.80 0.21 14.69
N HIS A 391 -11.53 -0.68 15.38
CA HIS A 391 -12.31 -1.72 14.70
C HIS A 391 -13.39 -1.15 13.77
N VAL A 392 -14.17 -0.17 14.26
CA VAL A 392 -15.20 0.49 13.44
C VAL A 392 -14.59 1.18 12.22
N LEU A 393 -13.54 1.99 12.44
CA LEU A 393 -12.90 2.77 11.40
C LEU A 393 -12.23 1.87 10.35
N LYS A 394 -11.53 0.83 10.79
CA LYS A 394 -10.95 -0.19 9.90
C LYS A 394 -12.01 -0.83 9.00
N GLY A 395 -13.14 -1.26 9.57
CA GLY A 395 -14.24 -1.84 8.82
C GLY A 395 -14.87 -0.86 7.81
N MET A 396 -15.02 0.42 8.17
CA MET A 396 -15.49 1.47 7.25
C MET A 396 -14.53 1.65 6.06
N LEU A 397 -13.22 1.74 6.33
CA LEU A 397 -12.20 2.00 5.30
C LEU A 397 -12.02 0.84 4.34
N ILE A 398 -11.85 -0.38 4.86
CA ILE A 398 -11.60 -1.58 4.04
C ILE A 398 -12.83 -1.89 3.18
N ARG A 399 -14.05 -1.75 3.73
CA ARG A 399 -15.28 -1.97 2.96
C ARG A 399 -15.41 -0.98 1.80
N ALA A 400 -15.07 0.29 2.04
CA ALA A 400 -15.13 1.33 1.01
C ALA A 400 -14.20 1.05 -0.18
N LEU A 401 -13.10 0.31 0.01
CA LEU A 401 -12.20 -0.07 -1.10
C LEU A 401 -12.92 -0.86 -2.20
N HIS A 402 -13.92 -1.67 -1.86
CA HIS A 402 -14.71 -2.40 -2.86
C HIS A 402 -15.62 -1.49 -3.68
N TYR A 403 -15.96 -0.31 -3.17
CA TYR A 403 -16.80 0.66 -3.86
C TYR A 403 -15.99 1.57 -4.78
N THR A 404 -14.67 1.67 -4.59
CA THR A 404 -13.85 2.60 -5.38
C THR A 404 -13.74 2.16 -6.84
N PRO A 405 -13.62 3.10 -7.80
CA PRO A 405 -13.33 2.76 -9.19
C PRO A 405 -11.99 2.01 -9.30
N PRO A 406 -11.82 1.12 -10.29
CA PRO A 406 -10.62 0.31 -10.43
C PRO A 406 -9.36 1.09 -10.85
N THR A 407 -9.50 2.29 -11.43
CA THR A 407 -8.40 3.01 -12.09
C THR A 407 -7.86 4.22 -11.32
N SER A 408 -8.73 5.00 -10.69
CA SER A 408 -8.36 6.19 -9.91
C SER A 408 -9.56 6.72 -9.13
N LEU A 409 -9.32 7.65 -8.21
CA LEU A 409 -10.30 8.50 -7.54
C LEU A 409 -9.62 9.69 -6.87
N SER A 410 -10.42 10.72 -6.58
CA SER A 410 -10.04 11.82 -5.69
C SER A 410 -10.30 11.47 -4.22
N MET A 411 -9.65 12.18 -3.30
CA MET A 411 -9.92 12.03 -1.86
C MET A 411 -11.39 12.37 -1.51
N PRO A 412 -12.03 13.41 -2.12
CA PRO A 412 -13.44 13.65 -1.89
C PRO A 412 -14.38 12.53 -2.32
N MET A 413 -14.09 11.83 -3.41
CA MET A 413 -14.83 10.63 -3.79
C MET A 413 -14.65 9.54 -2.75
N LEU A 414 -13.43 9.29 -2.28
CA LEU A 414 -13.18 8.29 -1.24
C LEU A 414 -13.99 8.58 0.05
N ALA A 415 -14.02 9.85 0.49
CA ALA A 415 -14.82 10.29 1.63
C ALA A 415 -16.32 9.99 1.45
N ARG A 416 -16.86 10.24 0.25
CA ARG A 416 -18.25 9.88 -0.09
C ARG A 416 -18.46 8.38 -0.04
N LEU A 417 -17.57 7.58 -0.63
CA LEU A 417 -17.71 6.13 -0.69
C LEU A 417 -17.62 5.46 0.69
N ILE A 418 -16.80 5.99 1.61
CA ILE A 418 -16.77 5.54 3.01
C ILE A 418 -18.14 5.73 3.67
N TYR A 419 -18.76 6.89 3.45
CA TYR A 419 -20.08 7.17 4.00
C TYR A 419 -21.16 6.27 3.39
N GLU A 420 -21.21 6.13 2.06
CA GLU A 420 -22.22 5.30 1.38
C GLU A 420 -22.08 3.81 1.75
N ALA A 421 -20.84 3.28 1.76
CA ALA A 421 -20.57 1.90 2.12
C ALA A 421 -20.93 1.59 3.58
N ASP A 422 -20.81 2.56 4.49
CA ASP A 422 -21.27 2.41 5.87
C ASP A 422 -22.78 2.49 6.03
N ALA A 423 -23.43 3.46 5.36
CA ALA A 423 -24.88 3.59 5.37
C ALA A 423 -25.59 2.33 4.86
N ARG A 424 -24.99 1.61 3.90
CA ARG A 424 -25.52 0.34 3.40
C ARG A 424 -25.58 -0.77 4.45
N VAL A 425 -24.56 -0.83 5.30
CA VAL A 425 -24.44 -1.84 6.34
C VAL A 425 -25.29 -1.47 7.55
N TYR A 426 -25.21 -0.22 7.98
CA TYR A 426 -25.83 0.31 9.20
C TYR A 426 -26.86 1.42 8.89
N PRO A 427 -27.95 1.13 8.17
CA PRO A 427 -28.88 2.16 7.68
C PRO A 427 -29.50 3.01 8.80
N THR A 428 -29.67 2.45 10.00
CA THR A 428 -30.30 3.10 11.15
C THR A 428 -29.32 3.59 12.22
N ASP A 429 -28.03 3.23 12.15
CA ASP A 429 -26.99 3.68 13.09
C ASP A 429 -25.96 4.52 12.35
N SER A 430 -26.16 5.84 12.32
CA SER A 430 -25.31 6.79 11.61
C SER A 430 -24.19 7.39 12.42
N LYS A 431 -24.13 7.13 13.73
CA LYS A 431 -23.26 7.85 14.67
C LYS A 431 -21.81 7.91 14.19
N PHE A 432 -21.27 6.79 13.72
CA PHE A 432 -19.87 6.70 13.31
C PHE A 432 -19.60 7.36 11.95
N ARG A 433 -20.46 7.14 10.95
CA ARG A 433 -20.32 7.80 9.64
C ARG A 433 -20.62 9.30 9.68
N ASP A 434 -21.46 9.76 10.60
CA ASP A 434 -21.73 11.19 10.79
C ASP A 434 -20.53 11.91 11.38
N ILE A 435 -19.83 11.30 12.35
CA ILE A 435 -18.53 11.80 12.84
C ILE A 435 -17.50 11.85 11.70
N ALA A 436 -17.44 10.81 10.86
CA ALA A 436 -16.55 10.81 9.71
C ALA A 436 -16.89 11.96 8.73
N LYS A 437 -18.17 12.14 8.40
CA LYS A 437 -18.65 13.23 7.53
C LYS A 437 -18.33 14.60 8.12
N GLU A 438 -18.45 14.79 9.43
CA GLU A 438 -18.07 16.04 10.11
C GLU A 438 -16.61 16.39 9.85
N VAL A 439 -15.69 15.44 10.09
CA VAL A 439 -14.25 15.64 9.85
C VAL A 439 -13.97 15.88 8.37
N PHE A 440 -14.56 15.09 7.48
CA PHE A 440 -14.38 15.28 6.04
C PHE A 440 -14.85 16.67 5.60
N THR A 441 -15.95 17.17 6.16
CA THR A 441 -16.44 18.52 5.89
C THR A 441 -15.47 19.58 6.42
N ALA A 442 -15.03 19.45 7.67
CA ALA A 442 -14.10 20.39 8.30
C ALA A 442 -12.75 20.49 7.57
N ARG A 443 -12.33 19.38 6.93
CA ARG A 443 -11.09 19.26 6.16
C ARG A 443 -11.22 19.48 4.65
N ASN A 444 -12.37 19.94 4.15
CA ASN A 444 -12.65 20.14 2.72
C ASN A 444 -12.58 18.85 1.86
N LEU A 445 -12.71 17.69 2.49
CA LEU A 445 -12.78 16.39 1.82
C LEU A 445 -14.22 16.02 1.44
N TRP A 446 -15.24 16.67 1.98
CA TRP A 446 -16.62 16.35 1.65
C TRP A 446 -17.12 17.16 0.44
N ASN A 447 -17.47 16.47 -0.66
CA ASN A 447 -18.10 17.09 -1.83
C ASN A 447 -19.46 16.45 -2.14
N GLU A 448 -20.54 17.16 -1.79
CA GLU A 448 -21.91 16.69 -2.03
C GLU A 448 -22.29 16.64 -3.52
N LYS A 449 -21.59 17.41 -4.36
CA LYS A 449 -21.85 17.46 -5.79
C LYS A 449 -21.38 16.20 -6.52
N ILE A 450 -20.54 15.35 -5.93
CA ILE A 450 -20.16 14.08 -6.56
C ILE A 450 -21.41 13.21 -6.72
N ASP A 451 -21.67 12.79 -7.96
CA ASP A 451 -22.85 12.02 -8.30
C ASP A 451 -22.58 10.51 -8.24
N LEU A 452 -23.07 9.87 -7.18
CA LEU A 452 -22.98 8.42 -6.97
C LEU A 452 -24.23 7.65 -7.41
N LYS A 453 -25.22 8.33 -8.00
CA LYS A 453 -26.46 7.69 -8.42
C LYS A 453 -26.18 6.55 -9.40
N ALA A 454 -26.78 5.40 -9.13
CA ALA A 454 -26.63 4.23 -9.96
C ALA A 454 -27.74 4.16 -11.03
N PRO A 455 -27.43 3.71 -12.26
CA PRO A 455 -28.43 3.39 -13.26
C PRO A 455 -29.19 2.10 -12.90
N ASP A 456 -30.47 2.02 -13.25
CA ASP A 456 -31.29 0.81 -13.05
C ASP A 456 -31.01 -0.25 -14.13
N ILE A 457 -29.82 -0.84 -14.08
CA ILE A 457 -29.33 -1.84 -15.04
C ILE A 457 -28.78 -3.10 -14.37
N GLY A 458 -28.91 -3.25 -13.05
CA GLY A 458 -28.29 -4.37 -12.32
C GLY A 458 -28.80 -5.74 -12.78
N ASN A 459 -30.08 -5.85 -13.14
CA ASN A 459 -30.67 -7.06 -13.72
C ASN A 459 -29.99 -7.54 -15.01
N VAL A 460 -29.39 -6.63 -15.80
CA VAL A 460 -28.62 -7.02 -17.00
C VAL A 460 -27.45 -7.92 -16.63
N PHE A 461 -26.82 -7.67 -15.47
CA PHE A 461 -25.63 -8.40 -15.02
C PHE A 461 -25.97 -9.63 -14.18
N LYS A 462 -27.19 -9.68 -13.60
CA LYS A 462 -27.69 -10.86 -12.89
C LYS A 462 -27.66 -12.11 -13.75
N ASP A 463 -28.18 -11.99 -14.97
CA ASP A 463 -28.24 -13.08 -15.94
C ASP A 463 -26.85 -13.52 -16.41
N LEU A 464 -25.84 -12.67 -16.20
CA LEU A 464 -24.45 -12.92 -16.59
C LEU A 464 -23.60 -13.46 -15.44
N HIS A 465 -24.11 -13.48 -14.21
CA HIS A 465 -23.36 -13.94 -13.05
C HIS A 465 -23.03 -15.43 -13.12
N SER A 466 -23.94 -16.24 -13.66
CA SER A 466 -23.82 -17.69 -13.73
C SER A 466 -23.35 -18.14 -15.12
N GLY A 467 -22.05 -18.32 -15.30
CA GLY A 467 -21.50 -19.00 -16.48
C GLY A 467 -21.41 -18.15 -17.75
N ALA A 468 -21.59 -16.83 -17.68
CA ALA A 468 -21.31 -15.97 -18.83
C ALA A 468 -19.81 -15.98 -19.15
N ASP A 469 -19.47 -16.19 -20.40
CA ASP A 469 -18.11 -15.96 -20.86
C ASP A 469 -17.78 -14.45 -20.82
N THR A 470 -16.49 -14.13 -20.77
CA THR A 470 -16.02 -12.73 -20.73
C THR A 470 -16.56 -11.90 -21.90
N ARG A 471 -16.92 -12.52 -23.04
CA ARG A 471 -17.44 -11.82 -24.22
C ARG A 471 -18.86 -11.31 -23.99
N ALA A 472 -19.73 -12.10 -23.33
CA ALA A 472 -21.08 -11.68 -22.99
C ALA A 472 -21.06 -10.47 -22.04
N LEU A 473 -20.22 -10.52 -21.00
CA LEU A 473 -20.06 -9.40 -20.06
C LEU A 473 -19.53 -8.14 -20.75
N MET A 474 -18.56 -8.29 -21.66
CA MET A 474 -18.06 -7.18 -22.49
C MET A 474 -19.14 -6.57 -23.38
N ARG A 475 -19.96 -7.39 -24.06
CA ARG A 475 -21.07 -6.88 -24.90
C ARG A 475 -22.09 -6.12 -24.07
N ALA A 476 -22.48 -6.65 -22.90
CA ALA A 476 -23.41 -5.98 -22.00
C ALA A 476 -22.87 -4.63 -21.51
N LEU A 477 -21.58 -4.57 -21.18
CA LEU A 477 -20.88 -3.34 -20.81
C LEU A 477 -20.92 -2.31 -21.94
N VAL A 478 -20.59 -2.71 -23.18
CA VAL A 478 -20.60 -1.80 -24.35
C VAL A 478 -22.02 -1.30 -24.64
N HIS A 479 -23.03 -2.17 -24.60
CA HIS A 479 -24.43 -1.78 -24.82
C HIS A 479 -24.96 -0.80 -23.77
N ASN A 480 -24.44 -0.86 -22.54
CA ASN A 480 -24.84 0.01 -21.44
C ASN A 480 -23.79 1.10 -21.12
N ALA A 481 -22.85 1.36 -22.04
CA ALA A 481 -21.74 2.29 -21.82
C ALA A 481 -22.21 3.70 -21.37
N PRO A 482 -23.25 4.32 -21.97
CA PRO A 482 -23.75 5.61 -21.49
C PRO A 482 -24.27 5.58 -20.05
N ALA A 483 -25.03 4.54 -19.67
CA ALA A 483 -25.54 4.37 -18.32
C ALA A 483 -24.40 4.17 -17.30
N LEU A 484 -23.33 3.49 -17.72
CA LEU A 484 -22.09 3.32 -16.96
C LEU A 484 -21.15 4.53 -17.05
N ARG A 485 -21.60 5.68 -17.59
CA ARG A 485 -20.82 6.92 -17.69
C ARG A 485 -19.47 6.74 -18.42
N ILE A 486 -19.45 5.84 -19.39
CA ILE A 486 -18.31 5.58 -20.26
C ILE A 486 -18.39 6.54 -21.45
N PRO A 487 -17.31 7.26 -21.79
CA PRO A 487 -17.31 8.18 -22.91
C PRO A 487 -17.29 7.46 -24.26
N GLU A 488 -17.95 8.04 -25.25
CA GLU A 488 -18.04 7.49 -26.61
C GLU A 488 -16.68 7.29 -27.28
N ASN A 489 -15.67 8.08 -26.90
CA ASN A 489 -14.31 8.00 -27.44
C ASN A 489 -13.35 7.13 -26.61
N ALA A 490 -13.88 6.29 -25.70
CA ALA A 490 -13.11 5.23 -25.08
C ALA A 490 -12.46 4.36 -26.16
N SER A 491 -11.13 4.23 -26.10
CA SER A 491 -10.35 3.62 -27.18
C SER A 491 -10.35 2.09 -27.10
N ARG A 492 -10.41 1.54 -25.89
CA ARG A 492 -10.37 0.10 -25.63
C ARG A 492 -10.96 -0.23 -24.26
N PHE A 493 -11.61 -1.38 -24.13
CA PHE A 493 -12.04 -1.93 -22.85
C PHE A 493 -11.05 -2.97 -22.32
N LEU A 494 -10.76 -2.92 -21.03
CA LEU A 494 -10.07 -4.00 -20.32
C LEU A 494 -11.09 -5.00 -19.76
N LYS A 495 -10.63 -6.20 -19.40
CA LYS A 495 -11.46 -7.28 -18.89
C LYS A 495 -12.30 -6.82 -17.68
N PRO A 496 -13.64 -6.75 -17.79
CA PRO A 496 -14.49 -6.41 -16.65
C PRO A 496 -14.53 -7.57 -15.65
N ARG A 497 -14.82 -7.25 -14.40
CA ARG A 497 -14.98 -8.22 -13.31
C ARG A 497 -16.39 -8.07 -12.74
N LEU A 498 -17.07 -9.20 -12.57
CA LEU A 498 -18.32 -9.29 -11.85
C LEU A 498 -18.08 -10.13 -10.60
N ILE A 499 -17.97 -9.46 -9.46
CA ILE A 499 -17.54 -10.05 -8.19
C ILE A 499 -18.75 -10.12 -7.27
N THR A 500 -18.93 -11.23 -6.56
CA THR A 500 -19.93 -11.35 -5.50
C THR A 500 -19.22 -11.55 -4.19
N THR A 501 -19.58 -10.77 -3.19
CA THR A 501 -19.02 -10.90 -1.83
C THR A 501 -20.16 -11.01 -0.85
N THR A 502 -20.08 -12.02 0.02
CA THR A 502 -20.96 -12.15 1.18
C THR A 502 -20.12 -11.91 2.42
N ARG A 503 -20.51 -10.91 3.23
CA ARG A 503 -19.81 -10.55 4.47
C ARG A 503 -20.70 -10.87 5.67
N ARG A 504 -20.11 -11.43 6.71
CA ARG A 504 -20.75 -11.59 8.01
C ARG A 504 -20.41 -10.37 8.85
N ILE A 505 -21.44 -9.64 9.28
CA ILE A 505 -21.30 -8.39 10.01
C ILE A 505 -21.81 -8.64 11.41
N ASP A 506 -20.86 -8.77 12.32
CA ASP A 506 -21.14 -8.95 13.73
C ASP A 506 -21.66 -7.63 14.31
N LYS A 507 -22.86 -7.67 14.90
CA LYS A 507 -23.52 -6.60 15.66
C LYS A 507 -24.43 -5.67 14.87
N VAL A 508 -25.54 -6.21 14.37
CA VAL A 508 -26.77 -5.42 14.37
C VAL A 508 -27.45 -5.65 15.72
N LYS A 509 -27.55 -4.61 16.55
CA LYS A 509 -28.39 -4.65 17.75
C LYS A 509 -29.84 -4.42 17.33
N GLU A 510 -30.61 -5.49 17.17
CA GLU A 510 -32.07 -5.40 17.17
C GLU A 510 -32.55 -5.62 18.61
N GLY A 511 -32.71 -4.52 19.37
CA GLY A 511 -33.11 -4.58 20.77
C GLY A 511 -31.99 -5.08 21.70
N LYS A 512 -32.21 -6.20 22.40
CA LYS A 512 -31.26 -6.77 23.39
C LYS A 512 -30.39 -7.90 22.82
N GLU A 513 -30.69 -8.41 21.63
CA GLU A 513 -29.93 -9.49 20.99
C GLU A 513 -28.94 -8.93 19.96
N THR A 514 -27.80 -9.59 19.86
CA THR A 514 -26.78 -9.29 18.84
C THR A 514 -26.94 -10.35 17.76
N THR A 515 -27.48 -9.98 16.60
CA THR A 515 -27.60 -10.89 15.46
C THR A 515 -26.43 -10.69 14.51
N ILE A 516 -25.97 -11.80 13.92
CA ILE A 516 -25.02 -11.79 12.81
C ILE A 516 -25.83 -11.47 11.55
N LYS A 517 -25.55 -10.34 10.90
CA LYS A 517 -26.17 -9.99 9.62
C LYS A 517 -25.24 -10.37 8.50
N GLU A 518 -25.72 -11.17 7.55
CA GLU A 518 -24.98 -11.42 6.31
C GLU A 518 -25.43 -10.41 5.26
N ILE A 519 -24.47 -9.78 4.60
CA ILE A 519 -24.72 -8.85 3.50
C ILE A 519 -24.04 -9.40 2.26
N THR A 520 -24.81 -9.63 1.21
CA THR A 520 -24.32 -10.01 -0.10
C THR A 520 -24.41 -8.81 -1.04
N GLU A 521 -23.31 -8.51 -1.70
CA GLU A 521 -23.22 -7.45 -2.71
C GLU A 521 -22.56 -7.99 -3.98
N HIS A 522 -22.97 -7.44 -5.12
CA HIS A 522 -22.38 -7.70 -6.42
C HIS A 522 -21.71 -6.43 -6.93
N TYR A 523 -20.48 -6.56 -7.41
CA TYR A 523 -19.67 -5.45 -7.92
C TYR A 523 -19.34 -5.71 -9.38
N LEU A 524 -19.80 -4.84 -10.27
CA LEU A 524 -19.32 -4.78 -11.64
C LEU A 524 -18.21 -3.74 -11.72
N GLU A 525 -16.97 -4.20 -11.82
CA GLU A 525 -15.80 -3.36 -12.08
C GLU A 525 -15.53 -3.33 -13.59
N TYR A 526 -15.43 -2.14 -14.15
CA TYR A 526 -15.10 -1.94 -15.57
C TYR A 526 -13.99 -0.92 -15.75
N THR A 527 -13.23 -1.07 -16.82
CA THR A 527 -12.11 -0.20 -17.15
C THR A 527 -12.01 0.00 -18.65
N TYR A 528 -11.65 1.22 -19.04
CA TYR A 528 -11.42 1.59 -20.41
C TYR A 528 -10.17 2.48 -20.53
N GLU A 529 -9.51 2.38 -21.68
CA GLU A 529 -8.38 3.21 -22.07
C GLU A 529 -8.87 4.47 -22.78
N TYR A 530 -8.18 5.57 -22.52
CA TYR A 530 -8.37 6.85 -23.17
C TYR A 530 -7.01 7.42 -23.58
N SER A 531 -6.94 8.03 -24.76
CA SER A 531 -5.71 8.67 -25.25
C SER A 531 -5.71 10.15 -24.91
N GLN A 532 -4.77 10.57 -24.06
CA GLN A 532 -4.53 11.97 -23.70
C GLN A 532 -3.34 12.52 -24.50
N MET A 533 -3.58 13.53 -25.31
CA MET A 533 -2.51 14.22 -26.02
C MET A 533 -1.91 15.32 -25.16
N VAL A 534 -0.60 15.26 -24.92
CA VAL A 534 0.18 16.27 -24.21
C VAL A 534 1.09 16.97 -25.21
N SER A 535 1.15 18.30 -25.16
CA SER A 535 2.01 19.08 -26.04
C SER A 535 3.48 18.87 -25.71
N ASP A 536 4.28 18.61 -26.74
CA ASP A 536 5.74 18.55 -26.64
C ASP A 536 6.32 19.85 -27.22
N PHE A 537 6.73 20.73 -26.31
CA PHE A 537 7.23 22.07 -26.66
C PHE A 537 8.54 22.02 -27.49
N LEU A 538 9.32 20.94 -27.40
CA LEU A 538 10.62 20.85 -28.07
C LEU A 538 10.51 20.28 -29.48
N SER A 539 9.61 19.33 -29.73
CA SER A 539 9.35 18.81 -31.08
C SER A 539 8.31 19.62 -31.84
N GLY A 540 7.57 20.51 -31.16
CA GLY A 540 6.37 21.15 -31.73
C GLY A 540 5.24 20.16 -32.00
N GLY A 541 5.37 18.92 -31.53
CA GLY A 541 4.45 17.81 -31.73
C GLY A 541 3.54 17.55 -30.53
N MET A 542 2.76 16.48 -30.63
CA MET A 542 1.88 16.01 -29.57
C MET A 542 2.28 14.58 -29.20
N SER A 543 2.47 14.32 -27.90
CA SER A 543 2.73 12.97 -27.38
C SER A 543 1.44 12.37 -26.84
N ALA A 544 1.12 11.15 -27.27
CA ALA A 544 -0.04 10.42 -26.79
C ALA A 544 0.30 9.67 -25.49
N PHE A 545 -0.49 9.89 -24.44
CA PHE A 545 -0.44 9.18 -23.18
C PHE A 545 -1.69 8.30 -23.03
N THR A 546 -1.50 7.02 -22.74
CA THR A 546 -2.59 6.14 -22.32
C THR A 546 -2.93 6.44 -20.87
N VAL A 547 -4.19 6.83 -20.62
CA VAL A 547 -4.77 6.98 -19.29
C VAL A 547 -5.98 6.07 -19.15
N TYR A 548 -6.34 5.71 -17.92
CA TYR A 548 -7.40 4.75 -17.65
C TYR A 548 -8.58 5.41 -16.93
N GLY A 549 -9.77 5.20 -17.48
CA GLY A 549 -11.04 5.46 -16.79
C GLY A 549 -11.71 4.16 -16.39
N GLY A 550 -12.70 4.24 -15.52
CA GLY A 550 -13.41 3.05 -15.08
C GLY A 550 -14.48 3.37 -14.06
N GLY A 551 -15.14 2.33 -13.58
CA GLY A 551 -16.08 2.48 -12.50
C GLY A 551 -16.44 1.16 -11.85
N THR A 552 -17.14 1.30 -10.74
CA THR A 552 -17.67 0.20 -9.94
C THR A 552 -19.15 0.45 -9.73
N LEU A 553 -19.96 -0.38 -10.37
CA LEU A 553 -21.40 -0.45 -10.11
C LEU A 553 -21.63 -1.45 -8.97
N VAL A 554 -22.09 -0.94 -7.84
CA VAL A 554 -22.44 -1.73 -6.66
C VAL A 554 -23.91 -2.08 -6.72
N MET A 555 -24.22 -3.35 -6.51
CA MET A 555 -25.58 -3.89 -6.49
C MET A 555 -25.82 -4.67 -5.20
N ASP A 556 -27.04 -4.61 -4.69
CA ASP A 556 -27.47 -5.38 -3.51
C ASP A 556 -27.70 -6.86 -3.85
N GLU A 557 -28.08 -7.66 -2.86
CA GLU A 557 -28.37 -9.10 -3.00
C GLU A 557 -29.47 -9.43 -4.02
N ASN A 558 -30.31 -8.44 -4.36
CA ASN A 558 -31.40 -8.56 -5.32
C ASN A 558 -31.01 -8.02 -6.70
N TRP A 559 -29.75 -7.64 -6.91
CA TRP A 559 -29.23 -7.00 -8.12
C TRP A 559 -29.80 -5.61 -8.39
N ASN A 560 -30.35 -4.94 -7.38
CA ASN A 560 -30.68 -3.52 -7.51
C ASN A 560 -29.38 -2.72 -7.43
N ALA A 561 -29.19 -1.83 -8.40
CA ALA A 561 -28.03 -0.95 -8.42
C ALA A 561 -28.17 0.13 -7.33
N ILE A 562 -27.20 0.20 -6.42
CA ILE A 562 -27.25 1.09 -5.25
C ILE A 562 -26.23 2.23 -5.29
N CYS A 563 -25.09 2.04 -5.96
CA CYS A 563 -24.06 3.06 -6.08
C CYS A 563 -23.28 2.88 -7.39
N LEU A 564 -22.99 3.96 -8.10
CA LEU A 564 -22.04 3.97 -9.21
C LEU A 564 -20.91 4.96 -8.94
N ALA A 565 -19.74 4.43 -8.59
CA ALA A 565 -18.51 5.20 -8.50
C ALA A 565 -17.78 5.13 -9.84
N ALA A 566 -17.64 6.26 -10.54
CA ALA A 566 -16.95 6.33 -11.82
C ALA A 566 -15.79 7.33 -11.75
N TYR A 567 -14.70 7.00 -12.45
CA TYR A 567 -13.58 7.90 -12.72
C TYR A 567 -13.41 8.10 -14.23
N PRO A 568 -13.30 9.34 -14.72
CA PRO A 568 -13.44 10.61 -14.00
C PRO A 568 -14.76 10.81 -13.28
N GLU A 569 -14.72 11.57 -12.20
CA GLU A 569 -15.86 11.74 -11.30
C GLU A 569 -16.94 12.64 -11.90
N PRO A 570 -18.17 12.16 -12.03
CA PRO A 570 -19.30 12.99 -12.40
C PRO A 570 -19.68 13.90 -11.23
N ILE A 571 -20.05 15.15 -11.55
CA ILE A 571 -20.59 16.11 -10.57
C ILE A 571 -22.01 16.48 -11.00
N GLN A 572 -22.89 16.82 -10.05
CA GLN A 572 -24.32 17.11 -10.28
C GLN A 572 -24.61 18.23 -11.30
N GLU A 573 -23.63 19.07 -11.64
CA GLU A 573 -23.72 20.06 -12.72
C GLU A 573 -23.62 19.39 -14.13
N ASP A 574 -23.36 18.09 -14.18
CA ASP A 574 -23.44 17.16 -15.32
C ASP A 574 -24.17 15.85 -14.88
N PRO A 575 -25.45 15.93 -14.45
CA PRO A 575 -26.10 14.92 -13.61
C PRO A 575 -26.51 13.64 -14.34
N ALA A 576 -26.13 13.46 -15.60
CA ALA A 576 -26.51 12.28 -16.38
C ALA A 576 -25.36 11.65 -17.15
N GLY A 577 -24.17 12.27 -17.19
CA GLY A 577 -23.32 12.05 -18.33
C GLY A 577 -24.13 12.30 -19.61
N ALA A 578 -24.83 13.45 -19.70
CA ALA A 578 -25.61 13.79 -20.89
C ALA A 578 -24.72 13.80 -22.16
N GLU A 579 -23.40 13.91 -21.97
CA GLU A 579 -22.35 13.67 -22.96
C GLU A 579 -21.42 12.47 -22.62
N GLY A 580 -21.92 11.41 -21.98
CA GLY A 580 -21.13 10.20 -21.66
C GLY A 580 -19.91 10.43 -20.75
N GLY A 581 -19.96 11.40 -19.82
CA GLY A 581 -18.82 11.72 -18.95
C GLY A 581 -17.74 12.60 -19.61
N LYS A 582 -17.98 13.13 -20.82
CA LYS A 582 -17.06 14.03 -21.53
C LYS A 582 -16.68 15.28 -20.73
N ALA A 583 -17.62 15.89 -19.99
CA ALA A 583 -17.29 17.04 -19.15
C ALA A 583 -16.37 16.67 -17.97
N ALA A 584 -16.57 15.48 -17.38
CA ALA A 584 -15.69 14.95 -16.34
C ALA A 584 -14.26 14.72 -16.86
N TRP A 585 -14.13 14.16 -18.07
CA TRP A 585 -12.85 14.03 -18.75
C TRP A 585 -12.17 15.37 -19.04
N LYS A 586 -12.93 16.39 -19.47
CA LYS A 586 -12.38 17.74 -19.68
C LYS A 586 -11.84 18.35 -18.39
N ARG A 587 -12.52 18.15 -17.24
CA ARG A 587 -12.04 18.59 -15.93
C ARG A 587 -10.77 17.88 -15.52
N VAL A 588 -10.76 16.54 -15.51
CA VAL A 588 -9.58 15.75 -15.11
C VAL A 588 -8.39 16.05 -16.00
N ARG A 589 -8.59 16.24 -17.31
CA ARG A 589 -7.52 16.66 -18.22
C ARG A 589 -6.95 18.03 -17.84
N SER A 590 -7.81 19.01 -17.58
CA SER A 590 -7.38 20.35 -17.18
C SER A 590 -6.59 20.33 -15.87
N GLU A 591 -7.06 19.56 -14.88
CA GLU A 591 -6.35 19.42 -13.59
C GLU A 591 -5.03 18.68 -13.77
N PHE A 592 -5.00 17.60 -14.56
CA PHE A 592 -3.78 16.89 -14.88
C PHE A 592 -2.72 17.81 -15.51
N ASP A 593 -3.10 18.59 -16.54
CA ASP A 593 -2.20 19.53 -17.21
C ASP A 593 -1.70 20.61 -16.24
N LYS A 594 -2.56 21.11 -15.35
CA LYS A 594 -2.23 22.10 -14.32
C LYS A 594 -1.29 21.54 -13.23
N ILE A 595 -1.49 20.30 -12.80
CA ILE A 595 -0.71 19.69 -11.73
C ILE A 595 0.62 19.19 -12.28
N HIS A 596 0.61 18.42 -13.38
CA HIS A 596 1.73 17.63 -13.87
C HIS A 596 2.35 18.13 -15.18
N GLY A 597 1.67 18.99 -15.95
CA GLY A 597 2.11 19.37 -17.29
C GLY A 597 3.55 19.92 -17.31
N GLY A 598 3.89 20.80 -16.37
CA GLY A 598 5.24 21.35 -16.26
C GLY A 598 6.31 20.33 -15.86
N SER A 599 6.02 19.37 -14.97
CA SER A 599 6.99 18.33 -14.59
C SER A 599 7.20 17.32 -15.71
N ILE A 600 6.12 16.90 -16.37
CA ILE A 600 6.17 15.99 -17.51
C ILE A 600 6.95 16.62 -18.67
N GLN A 601 6.70 17.89 -18.98
CA GLN A 601 7.46 18.62 -20.01
C GLN A 601 8.96 18.66 -19.68
N ARG A 602 9.35 18.92 -18.43
CA ARG A 602 10.76 18.89 -18.02
C ARG A 602 11.38 17.49 -18.19
N THR A 603 10.66 16.43 -17.85
CA THR A 603 11.12 15.04 -18.01
C THR A 603 11.24 14.65 -19.50
N LEU A 604 10.31 15.08 -20.34
CA LEU A 604 10.41 14.89 -21.79
C LEU A 604 11.58 15.69 -22.38
N ALA A 605 11.87 16.87 -21.82
CA ALA A 605 12.93 17.78 -22.26
C ALA A 605 14.35 17.43 -21.80
N SER A 606 14.52 16.60 -20.75
CA SER A 606 15.84 16.20 -20.29
C SER A 606 16.51 15.35 -21.38
N LYS A 607 17.37 15.99 -22.17
CA LYS A 607 18.12 15.37 -23.28
C LYS A 607 19.18 14.43 -22.73
N ASP A 608 18.94 13.14 -22.87
CA ASP A 608 20.02 12.17 -23.06
C ASP A 608 19.67 11.38 -24.32
N GLU A 609 20.26 11.79 -25.46
CA GLU A 609 19.94 11.30 -26.80
C GLU A 609 20.31 9.81 -26.99
N ASN A 610 21.07 9.24 -26.05
CA ASN A 610 21.49 7.83 -26.03
C ASN A 610 20.70 6.95 -25.06
N ARG A 611 19.70 7.49 -24.35
CA ARG A 611 18.89 6.73 -23.38
C ARG A 611 17.45 6.59 -23.85
N SER A 612 16.92 5.38 -23.72
CA SER A 612 15.47 5.15 -23.85
C SER A 612 14.73 6.10 -22.90
N LEU A 613 13.50 6.50 -23.23
CA LEU A 613 12.64 7.23 -22.28
C LEU A 613 12.46 6.49 -20.95
N LYS A 614 12.65 5.16 -20.95
CA LYS A 614 12.71 4.31 -19.75
C LYS A 614 13.91 4.58 -18.83
N ASP A 615 15.01 5.09 -19.38
CA ASP A 615 16.30 5.27 -18.69
C ASP A 615 16.63 6.74 -18.42
N ARG A 616 15.73 7.66 -18.80
CA ARG A 616 15.90 9.09 -18.56
C ARG A 616 15.70 9.41 -17.07
N PRO A 617 16.54 10.28 -16.49
CA PRO A 617 16.40 10.66 -15.09
C PRO A 617 15.04 11.34 -14.89
N VAL A 618 14.23 10.79 -13.99
CA VAL A 618 12.97 11.40 -13.56
C VAL A 618 13.30 12.70 -12.84
N VAL A 619 12.65 13.79 -13.26
CA VAL A 619 12.85 15.10 -12.62
C VAL A 619 12.32 15.05 -11.19
N PRO A 620 13.11 15.49 -10.18
CA PRO A 620 12.66 15.56 -8.79
C PRO A 620 11.29 16.25 -8.65
N GLY A 621 10.39 15.66 -7.86
CA GLY A 621 9.02 16.14 -7.68
C GLY A 621 8.02 15.69 -8.76
N CYS A 622 8.45 14.93 -9.77
CA CYS A 622 7.51 14.20 -10.64
C CYS A 622 7.10 12.88 -9.96
N PRO A 623 5.80 12.67 -9.67
CA PRO A 623 5.35 11.44 -9.00
C PRO A 623 5.36 10.21 -9.92
N PHE A 624 5.58 10.42 -11.22
CA PHE A 624 5.48 9.40 -12.25
C PHE A 624 6.81 9.15 -12.96
N VAL A 625 7.04 7.88 -13.28
CA VAL A 625 7.93 7.41 -14.33
C VAL A 625 7.16 7.37 -15.65
N ILE A 626 7.75 7.91 -16.72
CA ILE A 626 7.17 7.86 -18.07
C ILE A 626 7.72 6.62 -18.78
N GLN A 627 6.84 5.70 -19.17
CA GLN A 627 7.23 4.48 -19.88
C GLN A 627 6.67 4.47 -21.31
N SER A 628 7.49 4.06 -22.28
CA SER A 628 7.01 3.81 -23.64
C SER A 628 6.15 2.55 -23.70
N THR A 629 5.07 2.60 -24.49
CA THR A 629 4.22 1.45 -24.79
C THR A 629 4.68 0.78 -26.09
N SER A 630 4.35 -0.49 -26.26
CA SER A 630 4.62 -1.23 -27.51
C SER A 630 3.84 -0.67 -28.71
N THR A 631 2.80 0.14 -28.47
CA THR A 631 1.93 0.75 -29.48
C THR A 631 2.38 2.15 -29.92
N GLY A 632 3.54 2.63 -29.47
CA GLY A 632 4.11 3.92 -29.90
C GLY A 632 3.65 5.14 -29.10
N GLY A 633 3.02 4.96 -27.93
CA GLY A 633 2.64 6.01 -27.00
C GLY A 633 3.38 5.93 -25.65
N TYR A 634 2.94 6.70 -24.67
CA TYR A 634 3.47 6.71 -23.31
C TYR A 634 2.42 6.28 -22.29
N ARG A 635 2.87 5.80 -21.14
CA ARG A 635 2.04 5.64 -19.94
C ARG A 635 2.77 6.21 -18.72
N LEU A 636 2.00 6.68 -17.76
CA LEU A 636 2.51 7.07 -16.46
C LEU A 636 2.48 5.85 -15.55
N VAL A 637 3.56 5.67 -14.80
CA VAL A 637 3.66 4.66 -13.75
C VAL A 637 4.10 5.37 -12.49
N ARG A 638 3.37 5.19 -11.39
CA ARG A 638 3.75 5.70 -10.08
C ARG A 638 5.16 5.21 -9.71
N ARG A 639 5.95 6.06 -9.07
CA ARG A 639 7.24 5.65 -8.47
C ARG A 639 7.01 4.70 -7.29
N CYS A 640 7.99 3.84 -7.01
CA CYS A 640 8.04 3.11 -5.76
C CYS A 640 8.22 4.08 -4.57
N CYS A 641 7.85 3.63 -3.38
CA CYS A 641 8.00 4.37 -2.13
C CYS A 641 9.45 4.88 -1.95
N ASN A 642 9.58 6.09 -1.40
CA ASN A 642 10.87 6.63 -0.99
C ASN A 642 10.74 7.30 0.39
N LEU A 643 11.19 6.59 1.43
CA LEU A 643 11.12 7.03 2.82
C LEU A 643 11.82 8.39 3.05
N HIS A 644 12.84 8.74 2.26
CA HIS A 644 13.47 10.05 2.37
C HIS A 644 12.57 11.19 1.86
N GLU A 645 11.73 10.93 0.85
CA GLU A 645 10.72 11.88 0.35
C GLU A 645 9.62 12.13 1.39
N HIS A 646 9.32 11.16 2.27
CA HIS A 646 8.38 11.34 3.40
C HIS A 646 8.81 12.51 4.30
N ILE A 647 10.09 12.56 4.67
CA ILE A 647 10.61 13.60 5.57
C ILE A 647 10.80 14.93 4.85
N LYS A 648 11.38 14.92 3.64
CA LYS A 648 11.60 16.16 2.87
C LYS A 648 10.30 16.90 2.62
N GLY A 649 9.22 16.17 2.34
CA GLY A 649 7.90 16.74 2.18
C GLY A 649 7.41 17.60 3.37
N ILE A 650 7.78 17.21 4.59
CA ILE A 650 7.39 17.87 5.85
C ILE A 650 8.40 18.95 6.25
N SER A 651 9.70 18.69 6.12
CA SER A 651 10.75 19.67 6.45
C SER A 651 10.73 20.89 5.52
N VAL A 652 10.41 20.71 4.24
CA VAL A 652 10.27 21.82 3.28
C VAL A 652 9.07 22.72 3.64
N THR A 653 7.99 22.14 4.18
CA THR A 653 6.78 22.89 4.55
C THR A 653 6.88 23.55 5.92
N GLN A 654 7.61 22.98 6.89
CA GLN A 654 7.77 23.57 8.23
C GLN A 654 9.02 24.45 8.40
N ASN A 655 10.14 24.13 7.74
CA ASN A 655 11.44 24.78 8.01
C ASN A 655 12.05 25.52 6.82
N GLY A 656 11.42 25.53 5.64
CA GLY A 656 11.95 26.20 4.45
C GLY A 656 13.29 25.65 3.94
N LEU A 657 13.70 24.47 4.40
CA LEU A 657 14.91 23.77 3.96
C LEU A 657 14.59 22.98 2.69
N ALA A 658 14.52 23.68 1.56
CA ALA A 658 14.58 23.06 0.24
C ALA A 658 16.01 22.58 -0.02
N ASP A 659 16.15 21.29 -0.30
CA ASP A 659 17.36 20.61 -0.78
C ASP A 659 18.62 20.77 0.08
N LEU A 660 18.72 19.91 1.11
CA LEU A 660 20.02 19.35 1.55
C LEU A 660 20.14 17.90 1.09
#